data_AF-A0A3M8H4S0-F1
#
_entry.id   AF-A0A3M8H4S0-F1
#
_cell.length_a   1.000
_cell.length_b   1.000
_cell.length_c   1.000
_cell.angle_alpha   90.00
_cell.angle_beta   90.00
_cell.angle_gamma   90.00
#
_symmetry.space_group_name_H-M   'P 1'
#
loop_
_entity.id
_entity.type
_entity.pdbx_description
1 polymer ?
#
loop_
_entity_poly.entity_id
_entity_poly.type
_entity_poly.pdbx_seq_one_letter_code
_entity_poly.pdbx_strand_id
1 'polypeptide(L)'
;MLKKNILAILFFAFIFNFLHIDTASAAPKLDVKAEAGISNKVKYYTPVPLKLTITNNGTAFSGDLVIDAAESYSMGSGLVYPLDIAEGETKEIQIYLNGLAEDYMYSSPQKTLFYFYEGGIEDGEMVKYTGSKTVKPQFHEQEATFIYTLTENSDRLSSLLRLRQYSTFNVEVFNLNQLKNYEFPTDEKGLAMANVLAVDEISLTDFSEEQQNAIYSWVEKGGVLLIGASDQVEASVGIFKDYLPLSLSNEKVTVSQERLKTLSQNGVFTQDIDVYKATEKEGSHRLLADGNTILASKKTLGSGQIIQTTFSLGDQPLASMDGYSKLLSEILKLQTTVQNNSFAMNFGNFNDYLPHEVGSVNELFPSFEISTTMLVIVIIIYILFIGPMLYFILKRMDKREHAWWLIPLLSIGLSLCLFIFGAKDRLMQSQIQQAAFYKVEGDSLTGKYMETILTNRSGDFTFNLDENTTATASQGMDYYYSSPADNVLHEKSYVKERANGSIIQLRNLNYWSVQSIVGETTIHNAGNMDIQLTVKDGLIEGTVTNHFPFKLNDVTIWSGTKEIELGDIESEGALKVSEQVKNSVLLSPSITNYGYNAPQSKDDLLPMRLEKVKYGAGGLIQDDHAPTIIAWTDESLVGIELDGNAEVSPVAYIAQTFEPKMELSGGFTLNKDTLEEYVEPTNATSYMELTSESSNEWYLDKGDYNYTVQIPSELIENSSWTELSVSNKASNRLEIAIWNIKTSQFEDIQEASKTFKDNLDQYVSTEGQIKMLVRLNDYLGTPVRMPDVEIKGVAQ
;
A
#
# COMPACT_ATOMS: atom_id res chain seq x y z
N MET A 1 21.10 60.63 63.63
CA MET A 1 21.29 59.32 62.98
C MET A 1 20.06 58.80 62.21
N LEU A 2 18.84 59.35 62.37
CA LEU A 2 17.64 58.81 61.70
C LEU A 2 17.49 59.13 60.19
N LYS A 3 18.07 60.23 59.67
CA LYS A 3 17.85 60.65 58.26
C LYS A 3 18.63 59.83 57.21
N LYS A 4 19.73 59.17 57.58
CA LYS A 4 20.58 58.43 56.63
C LYS A 4 20.03 57.03 56.28
N ASN A 5 19.16 56.49 57.13
CA ASN A 5 18.57 55.16 56.95
C ASN A 5 17.25 55.20 56.17
N ILE A 6 16.56 56.35 56.12
CA ILE A 6 15.29 56.51 55.40
C ILE A 6 15.49 56.39 53.88
N LEU A 7 16.60 56.94 53.35
CA LEU A 7 16.90 56.85 51.93
C LEU A 7 17.21 55.41 51.49
N ALA A 8 17.91 54.64 52.34
CA ALA A 8 18.21 53.23 52.08
C ALA A 8 16.94 52.36 52.14
N ILE A 9 16.01 52.65 53.06
CA ILE A 9 14.73 51.94 53.17
C ILE A 9 13.83 52.27 51.97
N LEU A 10 13.77 53.52 51.53
CA LEU A 10 13.02 53.90 50.33
C LEU A 10 13.62 53.30 49.05
N PHE A 11 14.94 53.19 48.96
CA PHE A 11 15.61 52.53 47.84
C PHE A 11 15.35 51.01 47.81
N PHE A 12 15.35 50.34 48.98
CA PHE A 12 14.97 48.93 49.10
C PHE A 12 13.49 48.69 48.75
N ALA A 13 12.59 49.58 49.20
CA ALA A 13 11.17 49.49 48.86
C ALA A 13 10.89 49.76 47.37
N PHE A 14 11.67 50.63 46.73
CA PHE A 14 11.59 50.88 45.29
C PHE A 14 12.05 49.66 44.48
N ILE A 15 13.12 48.97 44.89
CA ILE A 15 13.57 47.71 44.26
C ILE A 15 12.53 46.60 44.41
N PHE A 16 11.82 46.52 45.54
CA PHE A 16 10.74 45.56 45.74
C PHE A 16 9.51 45.80 44.85
N ASN A 17 9.29 47.02 44.35
CA ASN A 17 8.22 47.30 43.38
C ASN A 17 8.57 46.86 41.94
N PHE A 18 9.84 46.53 41.66
CA PHE A 18 10.28 45.94 40.38
C PHE A 18 10.52 44.43 40.46
N LEU A 19 10.40 43.83 41.65
CA LEU A 19 10.31 42.38 41.79
C LEU A 19 8.88 41.98 41.43
N HIS A 20 8.64 41.68 40.15
CA HIS A 20 7.51 40.83 39.79
C HIS A 20 7.71 39.51 40.53
N ILE A 21 6.92 39.31 41.59
CA ILE A 21 6.70 37.97 42.13
C ILE A 21 5.72 37.34 41.16
N ASP A 22 6.23 36.72 40.12
CA ASP A 22 5.43 35.72 39.41
C ASP A 22 5.06 34.69 40.46
N THR A 23 3.76 34.60 40.76
CA THR A 23 3.24 33.46 41.50
C THR A 23 3.66 32.23 40.71
N ALA A 24 4.66 31.50 41.21
CA ALA A 24 5.07 30.23 40.65
C ALA A 24 3.88 29.27 40.74
N SER A 25 3.01 29.33 39.73
CA SER A 25 2.05 28.28 39.44
C SER A 25 2.89 27.04 39.16
N ALA A 26 2.65 25.96 39.88
CA ALA A 26 3.45 24.77 39.72
C ALA A 26 3.18 24.18 38.34
N ALA A 27 4.12 24.30 37.39
CA ALA A 27 3.97 23.85 36.01
C ALA A 27 3.33 22.43 35.89
N PRO A 28 2.62 22.13 34.79
CA PRO A 28 2.01 20.82 34.58
C PRO A 28 3.03 19.69 34.78
N LYS A 29 2.59 18.59 35.40
CA LYS A 29 3.45 17.41 35.65
C LYS A 29 2.81 16.17 35.06
N LEU A 30 3.07 15.96 33.78
CA LEU A 30 2.51 14.86 33.03
C LEU A 30 3.32 13.58 33.24
N ASP A 31 2.64 12.47 33.49
CA ASP A 31 3.16 11.10 33.44
C ASP A 31 2.45 10.34 32.32
N VAL A 32 3.23 9.76 31.40
CA VAL A 32 2.72 9.15 30.17
C VAL A 32 3.05 7.67 30.16
N LYS A 33 2.06 6.84 29.85
CA LYS A 33 2.23 5.44 29.46
C LYS A 33 1.71 5.26 28.05
N ALA A 34 2.45 4.50 27.24
CA ALA A 34 2.14 4.26 25.85
C ALA A 34 2.31 2.78 25.51
N GLU A 35 1.36 2.23 24.77
CA GLU A 35 1.40 0.89 24.19
C GLU A 35 0.95 0.98 22.72
N ALA A 36 1.66 0.28 21.83
CA ALA A 36 1.34 0.26 20.40
C ALA A 36 1.02 -1.16 19.94
N GLY A 37 0.03 -1.28 19.07
CA GLY A 37 -0.45 -2.54 18.54
C GLY A 37 -1.42 -3.28 19.46
N ILE A 38 -1.66 -4.55 19.15
CA ILE A 38 -2.47 -5.44 19.99
C ILE A 38 -1.54 -6.37 20.76
N SER A 39 -1.64 -6.35 22.10
CA SER A 39 -0.71 -7.08 22.97
C SER A 39 0.76 -6.80 22.66
N ASN A 40 1.11 -5.53 22.42
CA ASN A 40 2.44 -5.06 22.02
C ASN A 40 3.00 -5.72 20.72
N LYS A 41 2.14 -6.14 19.79
CA LYS A 41 2.52 -6.65 18.45
C LYS A 41 1.98 -5.77 17.34
N VAL A 42 2.81 -5.51 16.34
CA VAL A 42 2.49 -4.68 15.17
C VAL A 42 2.98 -5.33 13.88
N LYS A 43 2.45 -4.89 12.75
CA LYS A 43 2.97 -5.20 11.42
C LYS A 43 3.68 -4.00 10.82
N TYR A 44 4.71 -4.23 10.01
CA TYR A 44 5.28 -3.16 9.19
C TYR A 44 4.23 -2.58 8.23
N TYR A 45 4.36 -1.29 7.92
CA TYR A 45 3.59 -0.56 6.90
C TYR A 45 2.07 -0.65 7.02
N THR A 46 1.55 -0.97 8.21
CA THR A 46 0.13 -1.11 8.48
C THR A 46 -0.29 -0.10 9.55
N PRO A 47 -1.52 0.44 9.50
CA PRO A 47 -2.00 1.29 10.58
C PRO A 47 -1.93 0.61 11.95
N VAL A 48 -1.52 1.36 12.97
CA VAL A 48 -1.23 0.85 14.32
C VAL A 48 -2.07 1.59 15.36
N PRO A 49 -2.85 0.88 16.20
CA PRO A 49 -3.47 1.49 17.38
C PRO A 49 -2.40 1.85 18.41
N LEU A 50 -2.40 3.09 18.87
CA LEU A 50 -1.58 3.62 19.92
C LEU A 50 -2.47 4.02 21.09
N LYS A 51 -2.29 3.36 22.24
CA LYS A 51 -2.97 3.68 23.48
C LYS A 51 -2.07 4.53 24.37
N LEU A 52 -2.53 5.72 24.73
CA LEU A 52 -1.88 6.65 25.65
C LEU A 52 -2.68 6.78 26.94
N THR A 53 -2.02 6.65 28.09
CA THR A 53 -2.56 6.99 29.40
C THR A 53 -1.73 8.14 29.96
N ILE A 54 -2.35 9.31 30.09
CA ILE A 54 -1.68 10.55 30.50
C ILE A 54 -2.28 10.99 31.83
N THR A 55 -1.45 11.08 32.88
CA THR A 55 -1.86 11.53 34.21
C THR A 55 -1.21 12.86 34.55
N ASN A 56 -2.00 13.85 34.94
CA ASN A 56 -1.48 15.15 35.34
C ASN A 56 -1.41 15.27 36.87
N ASN A 57 -0.18 15.31 37.41
CA ASN A 57 0.10 15.46 38.83
C ASN A 57 0.50 16.91 39.22
N GLY A 58 0.30 17.87 38.32
CA GLY A 58 0.61 19.30 38.50
C GLY A 58 -0.61 20.17 38.19
N THR A 59 -0.41 21.44 37.86
CA THR A 59 -1.50 22.31 37.42
C THR A 59 -2.11 21.80 36.12
N ALA A 60 -3.35 22.19 35.83
CA ALA A 60 -4.04 21.86 34.58
C ALA A 60 -3.16 22.16 33.35
N PHE A 61 -3.19 21.25 32.37
CA PHE A 61 -2.53 21.38 31.08
C PHE A 61 -3.60 21.66 30.01
N SER A 62 -3.33 22.64 29.15
CA SER A 62 -4.15 22.97 27.99
C SER A 62 -3.23 23.35 26.84
N GLY A 63 -3.31 22.60 25.74
CA GLY A 63 -2.40 22.77 24.60
C GLY A 63 -2.45 21.60 23.64
N ASP A 64 -1.32 21.30 23.00
CA ASP A 64 -1.23 20.25 21.99
C ASP A 64 -0.35 19.07 22.46
N LEU A 65 -0.84 17.86 22.24
CA LEU A 65 -0.05 16.64 22.17
C LEU A 65 0.43 16.47 20.73
N VAL A 66 1.74 16.36 20.55
CA VAL A 66 2.36 16.13 19.24
C VAL A 66 3.01 14.76 19.23
N ILE A 67 2.70 13.95 18.23
CA ILE A 67 3.23 12.60 18.06
C ILE A 67 4.05 12.56 16.77
N ASP A 68 5.38 12.42 16.88
CA ASP A 68 6.25 12.30 15.71
C ASP A 68 6.09 10.93 15.03
N ALA A 69 5.12 10.81 14.13
CA ALA A 69 4.80 9.56 13.47
C ALA A 69 5.63 9.37 12.20
N ALA A 70 6.65 8.51 12.28
CA ALA A 70 7.30 7.96 11.09
C ALA A 70 6.52 6.75 10.60
N GLU A 71 5.85 6.90 9.45
CA GLU A 71 5.00 5.86 8.88
C GLU A 71 5.80 4.80 8.13
N SER A 72 6.90 5.20 7.48
CA SER A 72 7.83 4.32 6.77
C SER A 72 9.27 4.84 6.87
N TYR A 73 10.18 4.23 6.12
CA TYR A 73 11.58 4.68 6.03
C TYR A 73 11.71 6.08 5.43
N SER A 74 10.86 6.39 4.45
CA SER A 74 10.98 7.58 3.60
C SER A 74 9.91 8.64 3.84
N MET A 75 9.06 8.49 4.86
CA MET A 75 8.07 9.51 5.21
C MET A 75 7.75 9.60 6.71
N GLY A 76 7.37 10.80 7.16
CA GLY A 76 6.86 11.01 8.51
C GLY A 76 6.70 12.48 8.88
N SER A 77 5.70 12.76 9.70
CA SER A 77 5.32 14.10 10.17
C SER A 77 4.88 14.04 11.64
N GLY A 78 4.88 15.20 12.31
CA GLY A 78 4.21 15.32 13.60
C GLY A 78 2.69 15.26 13.46
N LEU A 79 1.99 14.52 14.30
CA LEU A 79 0.53 14.53 14.38
C LEU A 79 0.11 15.36 15.59
N VAL A 80 -0.72 16.38 15.39
CA VAL A 80 -1.10 17.35 16.42
C VAL A 80 -2.51 17.09 16.91
N TYR A 81 -2.65 16.80 18.21
CA TYR A 81 -3.91 16.54 18.88
C TYR A 81 -4.15 17.56 20.00
N PRO A 82 -5.27 18.31 20.01
CA PRO A 82 -5.60 19.18 21.12
C PRO A 82 -5.85 18.37 22.39
N LEU A 83 -5.27 18.80 23.50
CA LEU A 83 -5.29 18.08 24.76
C LEU A 83 -5.47 19.02 25.96
N ASP A 84 -6.60 18.86 26.62
CA ASP A 84 -6.88 19.42 27.94
C ASP A 84 -6.89 18.30 28.98
N ILE A 85 -6.15 18.50 30.08
CA ILE A 85 -6.11 17.61 31.25
C ILE A 85 -6.08 18.44 32.53
N ALA A 86 -7.11 18.32 33.36
CA ALA A 86 -7.23 19.01 34.64
C ALA A 86 -6.19 18.52 35.67
N GLU A 87 -6.02 19.27 36.74
CA GLU A 87 -5.17 18.88 37.88
C GLU A 87 -5.67 17.56 38.51
N GLY A 88 -4.80 16.56 38.60
CA GLY A 88 -5.11 15.24 39.16
C GLY A 88 -5.88 14.29 38.20
N GLU A 89 -6.18 14.72 36.98
CA GLU A 89 -6.90 13.91 36.00
C GLU A 89 -5.98 12.90 35.30
N THR A 90 -6.53 11.71 35.03
CA THR A 90 -5.94 10.71 34.11
C THR A 90 -6.84 10.59 32.90
N LYS A 91 -6.27 10.75 31.71
CA LYS A 91 -6.95 10.60 30.43
C LYS A 91 -6.37 9.41 29.66
N GLU A 92 -7.23 8.51 29.20
CA GLU A 92 -6.88 7.47 28.23
C GLU A 92 -7.31 7.93 26.84
N ILE A 93 -6.40 7.81 25.86
CA ILE A 93 -6.63 8.22 24.48
C ILE A 93 -6.17 7.09 23.57
N GLN A 94 -7.02 6.70 22.63
CA GLN A 94 -6.68 5.76 21.57
C GLN A 94 -6.55 6.55 20.26
N ILE A 95 -5.40 6.39 19.61
CA ILE A 95 -5.05 7.06 18.35
C ILE A 95 -4.65 5.98 17.35
N TYR A 96 -4.96 6.16 16.07
CA TYR A 96 -4.53 5.26 15.01
C TYR A 96 -3.44 5.94 14.18
N LEU A 97 -2.22 5.43 14.26
CA LEU A 97 -1.12 5.87 13.41
C LEU A 97 -1.26 5.17 12.05
N ASN A 98 -0.96 5.83 10.94
CA ASN A 98 -1.02 5.20 9.60
C ASN A 98 0.13 4.19 9.37
N GLY A 99 1.19 4.26 10.18
CA GLY A 99 2.30 3.31 10.18
C GLY A 99 3.23 3.58 11.35
N LEU A 100 4.17 2.66 11.57
CA LEU A 100 5.22 2.80 12.59
C LEU A 100 6.52 2.21 12.07
N ALA A 101 7.48 3.06 11.71
CA ALA A 101 8.78 2.61 11.22
C ALA A 101 9.69 2.13 12.37
N GLU A 102 10.14 0.88 12.31
CA GLU A 102 11.04 0.32 13.31
C GLU A 102 12.34 1.11 13.41
N ASP A 103 12.99 1.39 12.27
CA ASP A 103 14.26 2.12 12.21
C ASP A 103 14.18 3.50 12.86
N TYR A 104 13.01 4.15 12.75
CA TYR A 104 12.77 5.42 13.41
C TYR A 104 12.92 5.29 14.94
N MET A 105 12.47 4.17 15.52
CA MET A 105 12.50 3.91 16.96
C MET A 105 13.82 3.33 17.48
N TYR A 106 14.56 2.59 16.65
CA TYR A 106 15.82 1.93 17.05
C TYR A 106 17.09 2.67 16.65
N SER A 107 17.01 3.67 15.76
CA SER A 107 18.15 4.48 15.32
C SER A 107 18.81 5.29 16.45
N SER A 108 18.14 5.53 17.59
CA SER A 108 18.78 6.18 18.75
C SER A 108 18.05 5.93 20.08
N PRO A 109 18.77 5.62 21.17
CA PRO A 109 18.19 5.43 22.51
C PRO A 109 17.62 6.71 23.16
N GLN A 110 17.75 7.89 22.53
CA GLN A 110 17.27 9.18 23.05
C GLN A 110 16.07 9.78 22.30
N LYS A 111 15.55 9.12 21.26
CA LYS A 111 14.40 9.65 20.50
C LYS A 111 13.12 9.67 21.34
N THR A 112 12.39 10.78 21.23
CA THR A 112 11.11 11.01 21.89
C THR A 112 10.01 11.06 20.83
N LEU A 113 8.93 10.30 21.05
CA LEU A 113 7.79 10.22 20.15
C LEU A 113 6.70 11.24 20.51
N PHE A 114 6.54 11.52 21.81
CA PHE A 114 5.47 12.35 22.33
C PHE A 114 6.01 13.68 22.84
N TYR A 115 5.43 14.78 22.40
CA TYR A 115 5.75 16.13 22.84
C TYR A 115 4.49 16.84 23.30
N PHE A 116 4.63 17.72 24.30
CA PHE A 116 3.52 18.46 24.88
C PHE A 116 3.84 19.94 24.78
N TYR A 117 2.96 20.71 24.16
CA TYR A 117 3.10 22.15 24.00
C TYR A 117 1.95 22.86 24.70
N GLU A 118 2.22 23.48 25.85
CA GLU A 118 1.23 24.27 26.58
C GLU A 118 0.98 25.57 25.80
N GLY A 119 -0.28 25.84 25.46
CA GLY A 119 -0.65 26.95 24.55
C GLY A 119 -0.59 26.62 23.05
N GLY A 120 -0.23 25.39 22.67
CA GLY A 120 -0.25 24.89 21.29
C GLY A 120 1.12 24.84 20.59
N ILE A 121 1.24 24.10 19.48
CA ILE A 121 2.52 23.83 18.79
C ILE A 121 3.20 25.07 18.16
N GLU A 122 2.42 26.08 17.77
CA GLU A 122 2.91 27.25 17.02
C GLU A 122 3.61 28.28 17.93
N ASP A 123 2.93 28.70 19.00
CA ASP A 123 3.36 29.77 19.90
C ASP A 123 3.60 29.31 21.35
N GLY A 124 3.27 28.05 21.67
CA GLY A 124 3.29 27.51 23.03
C GLY A 124 4.67 27.05 23.51
N GLU A 125 4.76 26.73 24.80
CA GLU A 125 5.99 26.26 25.44
C GLU A 125 6.00 24.73 25.60
N MET A 126 7.15 24.11 25.26
CA MET A 126 7.32 22.66 25.43
C MET A 126 7.38 22.27 26.92
N VAL A 127 6.51 21.36 27.33
CA VAL A 127 6.42 20.83 28.69
C VAL A 127 7.15 19.49 28.80
N LYS A 128 7.99 19.36 29.83
CA LYS A 128 8.65 18.08 30.15
C LYS A 128 7.71 17.14 30.90
N TYR A 129 7.82 15.85 30.61
CA TYR A 129 6.99 14.80 31.21
C TYR A 129 7.82 13.57 31.65
N THR A 130 7.25 12.71 32.49
CA THR A 130 7.82 11.42 32.93
C THR A 130 7.13 10.23 32.27
N GLY A 131 7.77 9.05 32.27
CA GLY A 131 7.20 7.84 31.68
C GLY A 131 7.67 7.55 30.26
N SER A 132 6.83 6.94 29.44
CA SER A 132 7.16 6.43 28.09
C SER A 132 7.55 7.56 27.13
N LYS A 133 8.81 7.53 26.65
CA LYS A 133 9.28 8.41 25.58
C LYS A 133 9.08 7.85 24.18
N THR A 134 8.95 6.53 24.07
CA THR A 134 8.79 5.79 22.82
C THR A 134 8.00 4.52 23.12
N VAL A 135 7.58 3.82 22.07
CA VAL A 135 6.98 2.48 22.13
C VAL A 135 7.96 1.46 21.55
N LYS A 136 7.91 0.21 22.03
CA LYS A 136 8.77 -0.89 21.56
C LYS A 136 7.94 -2.15 21.33
N PRO A 137 7.03 -2.13 20.34
CA PRO A 137 6.28 -3.32 19.98
C PRO A 137 7.20 -4.37 19.34
N GLN A 138 6.71 -5.61 19.31
CA GLN A 138 7.27 -6.66 18.49
C GLN A 138 6.76 -6.49 17.05
N PHE A 139 7.68 -6.31 16.11
CA PHE A 139 7.35 -6.21 14.69
C PHE A 139 7.18 -7.58 14.04
N HIS A 140 6.27 -7.62 13.09
CA HIS A 140 6.03 -8.75 12.18
C HIS A 140 6.02 -8.24 10.74
N GLU A 141 6.51 -9.07 9.83
CA GLU A 141 6.42 -8.83 8.39
C GLU A 141 4.98 -8.58 7.96
N GLN A 142 4.79 -7.79 6.91
CA GLN A 142 3.47 -7.38 6.41
C GLN A 142 2.62 -8.61 6.02
N GLU A 143 3.26 -9.65 5.50
CA GLU A 143 2.68 -10.92 5.06
C GLU A 143 2.28 -11.83 6.23
N ALA A 144 2.66 -11.51 7.47
CA ALA A 144 2.21 -12.27 8.63
C ALA A 144 0.68 -12.23 8.71
N THR A 145 0.05 -13.37 8.98
CA THR A 145 -1.41 -13.45 9.14
C THR A 145 -1.79 -13.13 10.57
N PHE A 146 -2.53 -12.03 10.78
CA PHE A 146 -3.13 -11.71 12.07
C PHE A 146 -4.62 -12.05 12.03
N ILE A 147 -5.07 -12.85 12.99
CA ILE A 147 -6.46 -13.28 13.13
C ILE A 147 -7.00 -12.70 14.43
N TYR A 148 -7.99 -11.83 14.31
CA TYR A 148 -8.76 -11.35 15.45
C TYR A 148 -9.95 -12.27 15.66
N THR A 149 -10.26 -12.60 16.90
CA THR A 149 -11.40 -13.44 17.23
C THR A 149 -12.37 -12.73 18.17
N LEU A 150 -13.65 -12.89 17.86
CA LEU A 150 -14.78 -12.46 18.68
C LEU A 150 -15.53 -13.71 19.12
N THR A 151 -15.29 -14.12 20.37
CA THR A 151 -15.94 -15.26 21.02
C THR A 151 -16.09 -15.00 22.51
N GLU A 152 -17.07 -15.60 23.16
CA GLU A 152 -17.19 -15.57 24.62
C GLU A 152 -16.07 -16.38 25.29
N ASN A 153 -15.64 -17.48 24.66
CA ASN A 153 -14.62 -18.38 25.17
C ASN A 153 -13.53 -18.70 24.13
N SER A 154 -12.30 -18.22 24.38
CA SER A 154 -11.14 -18.42 23.50
C SER A 154 -10.78 -19.89 23.24
N ASP A 155 -11.12 -20.82 24.15
CA ASP A 155 -10.80 -22.25 23.98
C ASP A 155 -11.52 -22.87 22.77
N ARG A 156 -12.68 -22.33 22.42
CA ARG A 156 -13.48 -22.76 21.27
C ARG A 156 -12.73 -22.58 19.95
N LEU A 157 -11.98 -21.49 19.83
CA LEU A 157 -11.23 -21.12 18.62
C LEU A 157 -9.74 -21.49 18.71
N SER A 158 -9.36 -22.35 19.65
CA SER A 158 -7.97 -22.77 19.86
C SER A 158 -7.34 -23.49 18.65
N SER A 159 -8.16 -24.01 17.71
CA SER A 159 -7.68 -24.58 16.45
C SER A 159 -6.99 -23.53 15.56
N LEU A 160 -7.38 -22.26 15.63
CA LEU A 160 -6.76 -21.16 14.87
C LEU A 160 -5.29 -20.98 15.25
N LEU A 161 -4.91 -21.24 16.51
CA LEU A 161 -3.52 -21.18 16.96
C LEU A 161 -2.61 -22.21 16.26
N ARG A 162 -3.19 -23.29 15.74
CA ARG A 162 -2.46 -24.35 15.03
C ARG A 162 -2.28 -24.04 13.54
N LEU A 163 -2.91 -23.00 13.01
CA LEU A 163 -2.80 -22.58 11.60
C LEU A 163 -1.37 -22.22 11.20
N ARG A 164 -0.54 -21.79 12.15
CA ARG A 164 0.88 -21.51 11.94
C ARG A 164 1.64 -22.70 11.32
N GLN A 165 1.18 -23.94 11.51
CA GLN A 165 1.81 -25.13 10.93
C GLN A 165 1.56 -25.28 9.43
N TYR A 166 0.61 -24.52 8.89
CA TYR A 166 0.13 -24.59 7.52
C TYR A 166 0.21 -23.24 6.82
N SER A 167 1.05 -22.33 7.29
CA SER A 167 1.26 -21.01 6.68
C SER A 167 2.75 -20.81 6.42
N THR A 168 3.08 -20.19 5.30
CA THR A 168 4.45 -19.80 4.94
C THR A 168 4.94 -18.69 5.88
N PHE A 169 4.07 -17.73 6.19
CA PHE A 169 4.36 -16.60 7.08
C PHE A 169 3.83 -16.83 8.50
N ASN A 170 4.30 -16.01 9.44
CA ASN A 170 3.87 -16.13 10.84
C ASN A 170 2.36 -15.92 10.99
N VAL A 171 1.71 -16.70 11.86
CA VAL A 171 0.30 -16.54 12.19
C VAL A 171 0.17 -16.15 13.65
N GLU A 172 -0.54 -15.05 13.92
CA GLU A 172 -0.85 -14.55 15.26
C GLU A 172 -2.36 -14.50 15.47
N VAL A 173 -2.83 -14.99 16.61
CA VAL A 173 -4.26 -15.00 16.95
C VAL A 173 -4.49 -14.18 18.21
N PHE A 174 -5.42 -13.22 18.13
CA PHE A 174 -5.76 -12.31 19.21
C PHE A 174 -7.24 -12.47 19.59
N ASN A 175 -7.49 -12.97 20.80
CA ASN A 175 -8.85 -13.10 21.31
C ASN A 175 -9.29 -11.79 21.96
N LEU A 176 -9.95 -10.93 21.18
CA LEU A 176 -10.15 -9.52 21.50
C LEU A 176 -10.98 -9.32 22.77
N ASN A 177 -12.07 -10.09 22.93
CA ASN A 177 -12.96 -10.01 24.09
C ASN A 177 -12.30 -10.46 25.41
N GLN A 178 -11.18 -11.16 25.34
CA GLN A 178 -10.42 -11.64 26.50
C GLN A 178 -9.24 -10.70 26.83
N LEU A 179 -8.97 -9.69 26.00
CA LEU A 179 -7.96 -8.67 26.28
C LEU A 179 -8.48 -7.72 27.36
N LYS A 180 -7.64 -7.48 28.37
CA LYS A 180 -7.98 -6.60 29.49
C LYS A 180 -8.11 -5.15 29.01
N ASN A 181 -9.24 -4.51 29.32
CA ASN A 181 -9.52 -3.10 28.98
C ASN A 181 -9.38 -2.82 27.47
N TYR A 182 -9.74 -3.80 26.64
CA TYR A 182 -9.82 -3.63 25.20
C TYR A 182 -11.18 -3.02 24.84
N GLU A 183 -11.15 -1.97 24.03
CA GLU A 183 -12.32 -1.35 23.44
C GLU A 183 -12.31 -1.69 21.95
N PHE A 184 -13.45 -2.19 21.45
CA PHE A 184 -13.56 -2.53 20.04
C PHE A 184 -13.60 -1.23 19.20
N PRO A 185 -12.79 -1.12 18.14
CA PRO A 185 -12.59 0.14 17.44
C PRO A 185 -13.85 0.59 16.70
N THR A 186 -14.05 1.92 16.65
CA THR A 186 -15.08 2.60 15.85
C THR A 186 -14.55 3.12 14.51
N ASP A 187 -13.27 2.89 14.24
CA ASP A 187 -12.54 3.30 13.03
C ASP A 187 -11.86 2.06 12.44
N GLU A 188 -11.90 1.90 11.12
CA GLU A 188 -11.39 0.72 10.43
C GLU A 188 -9.87 0.55 10.60
N LYS A 189 -9.11 1.62 10.84
CA LYS A 189 -7.67 1.56 11.10
C LYS A 189 -7.34 0.73 12.35
N GLY A 190 -8.28 0.63 13.30
CA GLY A 190 -8.14 -0.25 14.46
C GLY A 190 -8.17 -1.75 14.12
N LEU A 191 -8.69 -2.11 12.96
CA LEU A 191 -8.76 -3.48 12.44
C LEU A 191 -7.73 -3.75 11.34
N ALA A 192 -7.07 -2.72 10.79
CA ALA A 192 -6.18 -2.82 9.63
C ALA A 192 -5.03 -3.84 9.78
N MET A 193 -4.54 -4.09 11.00
CA MET A 193 -3.52 -5.13 11.22
C MET A 193 -4.04 -6.55 11.01
N ALA A 194 -5.35 -6.79 11.19
CA ALA A 194 -5.96 -8.10 11.02
C ALA A 194 -6.19 -8.43 9.54
N ASN A 195 -5.85 -9.65 9.15
CA ASN A 195 -6.26 -10.23 7.86
C ASN A 195 -7.64 -10.87 7.99
N VAL A 196 -7.92 -11.48 9.15
CA VAL A 196 -9.17 -12.22 9.40
C VAL A 196 -9.79 -11.75 10.70
N LEU A 197 -11.10 -11.49 10.68
CA LEU A 197 -11.94 -11.33 11.86
C LEU A 197 -12.86 -12.54 11.95
N ALA A 198 -12.58 -13.46 12.87
CA ALA A 198 -13.36 -14.67 13.08
C ALA A 198 -14.41 -14.45 14.18
N VAL A 199 -15.68 -14.67 13.84
CA VAL A 199 -16.82 -14.45 14.74
C VAL A 199 -17.48 -15.79 15.08
N ASP A 200 -17.51 -16.12 16.36
CA ASP A 200 -18.14 -17.33 16.91
C ASP A 200 -18.88 -16.96 18.21
N GLU A 201 -20.14 -17.37 18.38
CA GLU A 201 -21.02 -17.06 19.52
C GLU A 201 -21.42 -15.58 19.73
N ILE A 202 -20.68 -14.62 19.17
CA ILE A 202 -20.96 -13.19 19.32
C ILE A 202 -21.94 -12.68 18.25
N SER A 203 -22.91 -11.87 18.68
CA SER A 203 -23.78 -11.14 17.76
C SER A 203 -23.15 -9.80 17.37
N LEU A 204 -22.91 -9.58 16.08
CA LEU A 204 -22.43 -8.29 15.56
C LEU A 204 -23.44 -7.16 15.78
N THR A 205 -24.72 -7.49 16.00
CA THR A 205 -25.77 -6.51 16.37
C THR A 205 -25.57 -5.90 17.75
N ASP A 206 -24.75 -6.51 18.60
CA ASP A 206 -24.47 -6.00 19.95
C ASP A 206 -23.45 -4.85 19.93
N PHE A 207 -22.74 -4.67 18.82
CA PHE A 207 -21.84 -3.56 18.58
C PHE A 207 -22.61 -2.31 18.11
N SER A 208 -22.04 -1.13 18.38
CA SER A 208 -22.61 0.13 17.90
C SER A 208 -22.62 0.19 16.36
N GLU A 209 -23.41 1.11 15.80
CA GLU A 209 -23.45 1.34 14.35
C GLU A 209 -22.07 1.74 13.80
N GLU A 210 -21.34 2.59 14.53
CA GLU A 210 -19.97 2.98 14.19
C GLU A 210 -19.01 1.78 14.17
N GLN A 211 -19.10 0.86 15.14
CA GLN A 211 -18.28 -0.35 15.18
C GLN A 211 -18.63 -1.34 14.06
N GLN A 212 -19.92 -1.49 13.73
CA GLN A 212 -20.34 -2.31 12.59
C GLN A 212 -19.82 -1.72 11.27
N ASN A 213 -19.91 -0.39 11.11
CA ASN A 213 -19.37 0.30 9.95
C ASN A 213 -17.84 0.20 9.87
N ALA A 214 -17.12 0.25 10.99
CA ALA A 214 -15.67 0.02 11.01
C ALA A 214 -15.30 -1.39 10.50
N ILE A 215 -16.08 -2.42 10.86
CA ILE A 215 -15.90 -3.78 10.29
C ILE A 215 -16.22 -3.77 8.80
N TYR A 216 -17.30 -3.10 8.38
CA TYR A 216 -17.70 -3.04 6.97
C TYR A 216 -16.63 -2.40 6.10
N SER A 217 -16.15 -1.21 6.48
CA SER A 217 -15.09 -0.49 5.78
C SER A 217 -13.77 -1.25 5.81
N TRP A 218 -13.47 -1.99 6.89
CA TRP A 218 -12.30 -2.87 6.93
C TRP A 218 -12.42 -4.05 5.95
N VAL A 219 -13.59 -4.68 5.83
CA VAL A 219 -13.82 -5.73 4.82
C VAL A 219 -13.73 -5.15 3.42
N GLU A 220 -14.35 -3.99 3.17
CA GLU A 220 -14.29 -3.30 1.88
C GLU A 220 -12.85 -3.00 1.45
N LYS A 221 -11.96 -2.67 2.39
CA LYS A 221 -10.52 -2.43 2.17
C LYS A 221 -9.65 -3.70 2.13
N GLY A 222 -10.22 -4.91 2.07
CA GLY A 222 -9.46 -6.16 1.91
C GLY A 222 -9.51 -7.15 3.08
N GLY A 223 -10.22 -6.82 4.16
CA GLY A 223 -10.40 -7.72 5.31
C GLY A 223 -11.21 -8.98 4.99
N VAL A 224 -10.94 -10.07 5.72
CA VAL A 224 -11.73 -11.32 5.64
C VAL A 224 -12.60 -11.50 6.88
N LEU A 225 -13.91 -11.33 6.74
CA LEU A 225 -14.86 -11.63 7.82
C LEU A 225 -15.25 -13.12 7.78
N LEU A 226 -14.79 -13.91 8.75
CA LEU A 226 -15.08 -15.34 8.86
C LEU A 226 -16.21 -15.56 9.88
N ILE A 227 -17.35 -16.08 9.41
CA ILE A 227 -18.57 -16.27 10.21
C ILE A 227 -18.89 -17.76 10.32
N GLY A 228 -18.96 -18.26 11.56
CA GLY A 228 -19.42 -19.60 11.89
C GLY A 228 -20.92 -19.78 11.69
N ALA A 229 -21.35 -21.01 11.37
CA ALA A 229 -22.79 -21.32 11.35
C ALA A 229 -23.38 -21.35 12.76
N SER A 230 -24.60 -20.82 12.89
CA SER A 230 -25.45 -20.93 14.07
C SER A 230 -26.92 -20.97 13.67
N ASP A 231 -27.80 -21.38 14.59
CA ASP A 231 -29.25 -21.50 14.34
C ASP A 231 -29.91 -20.17 13.90
N GLN A 232 -29.31 -19.03 14.21
CA GLN A 232 -29.86 -17.69 13.92
C GLN A 232 -28.80 -16.75 13.30
N VAL A 233 -27.87 -17.29 12.51
CA VAL A 233 -26.73 -16.51 11.97
C VAL A 233 -27.16 -15.25 11.21
N GLU A 234 -28.25 -15.30 10.43
CA GLU A 234 -28.72 -14.11 9.69
C GLU A 234 -29.21 -12.98 10.61
N ALA A 235 -29.71 -13.31 11.80
CA ALA A 235 -30.16 -12.34 12.77
C ALA A 235 -29.00 -11.75 13.59
N SER A 236 -27.86 -12.43 13.66
CA SER A 236 -26.72 -12.05 14.50
C SER A 236 -25.64 -11.24 13.77
N VAL A 237 -25.77 -11.01 12.47
CA VAL A 237 -24.72 -10.36 11.66
C VAL A 237 -25.04 -8.91 11.25
N GLY A 238 -26.17 -8.36 11.70
CA GLY A 238 -26.52 -6.95 11.46
C GLY A 238 -26.49 -6.56 9.98
N ILE A 239 -25.70 -5.53 9.65
CA ILE A 239 -25.54 -4.99 8.30
C ILE A 239 -25.01 -6.01 7.27
N PHE A 240 -24.36 -7.09 7.73
CA PHE A 240 -23.76 -8.10 6.84
C PHE A 240 -24.75 -9.15 6.33
N LYS A 241 -26.02 -9.09 6.74
CA LYS A 241 -27.04 -10.11 6.40
C LYS A 241 -27.16 -10.37 4.89
N ASP A 242 -27.16 -9.31 4.08
CA ASP A 242 -27.30 -9.40 2.63
C ASP A 242 -25.99 -9.81 1.92
N TYR A 243 -24.88 -9.74 2.65
CA TYR A 243 -23.55 -10.14 2.21
C TYR A 243 -23.17 -11.57 2.66
N LEU A 244 -24.00 -12.24 3.47
CA LEU A 244 -23.79 -13.65 3.81
C LEU A 244 -23.88 -14.52 2.53
N PRO A 245 -22.89 -15.38 2.26
CA PRO A 245 -22.87 -16.18 1.04
C PRO A 245 -23.87 -17.35 1.06
N LEU A 246 -24.34 -17.78 2.24
CA LEU A 246 -25.18 -18.96 2.40
C LEU A 246 -26.53 -18.65 3.04
N SER A 247 -27.55 -19.38 2.62
CA SER A 247 -28.81 -19.52 3.34
C SER A 247 -28.80 -20.87 4.06
N LEU A 248 -28.76 -20.86 5.39
CA LEU A 248 -28.73 -22.09 6.20
C LEU A 248 -30.15 -22.61 6.46
N SER A 249 -30.33 -23.92 6.32
CA SER A 249 -31.52 -24.66 6.76
C SER A 249 -31.31 -25.22 8.16
N ASN A 250 -32.38 -25.44 8.91
CA ASN A 250 -32.35 -26.15 10.20
C ASN A 250 -32.05 -27.65 10.06
N GLU A 251 -32.05 -28.20 8.84
CA GLU A 251 -31.65 -29.57 8.55
C GLU A 251 -30.12 -29.71 8.61
N LYS A 252 -29.63 -30.74 9.31
CA LYS A 252 -28.20 -31.08 9.33
C LYS A 252 -27.89 -32.29 8.45
N VAL A 253 -26.72 -32.28 7.84
CA VAL A 253 -26.19 -33.35 6.99
C VAL A 253 -24.83 -33.78 7.55
N THR A 254 -24.61 -35.08 7.66
CA THR A 254 -23.35 -35.63 8.17
C THR A 254 -22.29 -35.66 7.07
N VAL A 255 -21.10 -35.15 7.38
CA VAL A 255 -19.89 -35.26 6.55
C VAL A 255 -18.95 -36.24 7.22
N SER A 256 -18.52 -37.25 6.46
CA SER A 256 -17.69 -38.33 7.03
C SER A 256 -16.25 -37.88 7.29
N GLN A 257 -15.62 -38.50 8.29
CA GLN A 257 -14.20 -38.25 8.62
C GLN A 257 -13.27 -38.50 7.42
N GLU A 258 -13.61 -39.48 6.57
CA GLU A 258 -12.88 -39.85 5.35
C GLU A 258 -12.92 -38.71 4.33
N ARG A 259 -14.08 -38.06 4.20
CA ARG A 259 -14.23 -36.92 3.31
C ARG A 259 -13.51 -35.69 3.84
N LEU A 260 -13.63 -35.41 5.14
CA LEU A 260 -12.91 -34.30 5.77
C LEU A 260 -11.40 -34.45 5.60
N LYS A 261 -10.88 -35.69 5.73
CA LYS A 261 -9.49 -36.01 5.42
C LYS A 261 -9.13 -35.64 3.98
N THR A 262 -9.94 -35.99 2.99
CA THR A 262 -9.70 -35.60 1.58
C THR A 262 -9.73 -34.08 1.40
N LEU A 263 -10.75 -33.41 1.94
CA LEU A 263 -10.97 -31.97 1.79
C LEU A 263 -9.90 -31.11 2.48
N SER A 264 -9.19 -31.66 3.46
CA SER A 264 -8.11 -31.00 4.19
C SER A 264 -6.72 -31.51 3.80
N GLN A 265 -6.58 -32.10 2.60
CA GLN A 265 -5.31 -32.66 2.10
C GLN A 265 -4.62 -33.65 3.09
N ASN A 266 -5.35 -34.63 3.60
CA ASN A 266 -4.92 -35.62 4.60
C ASN A 266 -4.88 -35.15 6.06
N GLY A 267 -5.78 -34.25 6.48
CA GLY A 267 -6.00 -33.95 7.90
C GLY A 267 -6.49 -35.17 8.70
N VAL A 268 -6.25 -35.20 10.01
CA VAL A 268 -6.64 -36.32 10.89
C VAL A 268 -7.96 -36.00 11.60
N PHE A 269 -9.03 -36.72 11.26
CA PHE A 269 -10.35 -36.61 11.89
C PHE A 269 -10.68 -37.92 12.58
N THR A 270 -11.28 -37.85 13.76
CA THR A 270 -11.56 -39.01 14.62
C THR A 270 -13.02 -39.50 14.53
N GLN A 271 -13.90 -38.69 13.96
CA GLN A 271 -15.31 -38.97 13.81
C GLN A 271 -15.94 -38.05 12.76
N ASP A 272 -17.15 -38.40 12.34
CA ASP A 272 -17.98 -37.60 11.45
C ASP A 272 -18.48 -36.32 12.15
N ILE A 273 -18.86 -35.33 11.35
CA ILE A 273 -19.44 -34.07 11.84
C ILE A 273 -20.78 -33.80 11.16
N ASP A 274 -21.67 -33.12 11.87
CA ASP A 274 -22.92 -32.62 11.31
C ASP A 274 -22.78 -31.14 10.93
N VAL A 275 -23.09 -30.82 9.68
CA VAL A 275 -23.09 -29.44 9.16
C VAL A 275 -24.51 -29.03 8.78
N TYR A 276 -24.82 -27.75 8.83
CA TYR A 276 -26.11 -27.23 8.36
C TYR A 276 -26.20 -27.41 6.84
N LYS A 277 -27.35 -27.87 6.36
CA LYS A 277 -27.65 -27.87 4.94
C LYS A 277 -27.78 -26.44 4.46
N ALA A 278 -27.14 -26.09 3.36
CA ALA A 278 -27.10 -24.72 2.87
C ALA A 278 -27.33 -24.65 1.37
N THR A 279 -27.80 -23.48 0.91
CA THR A 279 -27.80 -23.08 -0.49
C THR A 279 -27.04 -21.78 -0.65
N GLU A 280 -26.28 -21.63 -1.73
CA GLU A 280 -25.59 -20.39 -2.07
C GLU A 280 -26.60 -19.30 -2.44
N LYS A 281 -26.34 -18.08 -1.95
CA LYS A 281 -27.00 -16.87 -2.43
C LYS A 281 -26.35 -16.40 -3.74
N GLU A 282 -27.01 -15.46 -4.42
CA GLU A 282 -26.48 -14.86 -5.64
C GLU A 282 -25.17 -14.10 -5.35
N GLY A 283 -24.19 -14.25 -6.26
CA GLY A 283 -22.86 -13.67 -6.13
C GLY A 283 -21.93 -14.41 -5.16
N SER A 284 -22.32 -15.58 -4.66
CA SER A 284 -21.49 -16.41 -3.79
C SER A 284 -20.60 -17.37 -4.58
N HIS A 285 -19.37 -17.57 -4.09
CA HIS A 285 -18.45 -18.56 -4.63
C HIS A 285 -18.17 -19.66 -3.61
N ARG A 286 -18.30 -20.91 -4.05
CA ARG A 286 -18.02 -22.08 -3.24
C ARG A 286 -16.53 -22.18 -2.92
N LEU A 287 -16.18 -22.33 -1.64
CA LEU A 287 -14.80 -22.57 -1.23
C LEU A 287 -14.53 -24.05 -1.00
N LEU A 288 -15.45 -24.75 -0.31
CA LEU A 288 -15.25 -26.14 0.05
C LEU A 288 -16.57 -26.90 0.09
N ALA A 289 -16.61 -28.10 -0.50
CA ALA A 289 -17.81 -28.95 -0.51
C ALA A 289 -17.53 -30.45 -0.69
N ASP A 290 -18.46 -31.26 -0.18
CA ASP A 290 -18.58 -32.68 -0.50
C ASP A 290 -19.79 -32.93 -1.42
N GLY A 291 -19.54 -32.98 -2.73
CA GLY A 291 -20.60 -33.08 -3.72
C GLY A 291 -21.57 -31.90 -3.60
N ASN A 292 -22.80 -32.16 -3.16
CA ASN A 292 -23.83 -31.14 -2.95
C ASN A 292 -23.84 -30.56 -1.53
N THR A 293 -23.07 -31.11 -0.60
CA THR A 293 -22.97 -30.62 0.78
C THR A 293 -21.91 -29.54 0.86
N ILE A 294 -22.33 -28.28 1.02
CA ILE A 294 -21.43 -27.13 1.14
C ILE A 294 -20.83 -27.10 2.55
N LEU A 295 -19.53 -26.88 2.66
CA LEU A 295 -18.82 -26.67 3.94
C LEU A 295 -18.47 -25.20 4.18
N ALA A 296 -18.08 -24.49 3.13
CA ALA A 296 -17.78 -23.07 3.18
C ALA A 296 -18.02 -22.39 1.83
N SER A 297 -18.45 -21.13 1.88
CA SER A 297 -18.56 -20.27 0.69
C SER A 297 -18.18 -18.85 1.06
N LYS A 298 -17.83 -18.06 0.04
CA LYS A 298 -17.47 -16.66 0.17
C LYS A 298 -18.37 -15.76 -0.66
N LYS A 299 -18.46 -14.50 -0.28
CA LYS A 299 -19.01 -13.41 -1.09
C LYS A 299 -18.11 -12.20 -0.97
N THR A 300 -17.79 -11.58 -2.10
CA THR A 300 -16.89 -10.42 -2.16
C THR A 300 -17.61 -9.16 -1.65
N LEU A 301 -16.86 -8.30 -0.96
CA LEU A 301 -17.29 -6.97 -0.53
C LEU A 301 -16.08 -6.03 -0.65
N GLY A 302 -16.14 -5.07 -1.59
CA GLY A 302 -14.98 -4.26 -1.98
C GLY A 302 -13.82 -5.15 -2.45
N SER A 303 -12.62 -4.88 -1.94
CA SER A 303 -11.42 -5.69 -2.16
C SER A 303 -11.30 -6.88 -1.19
N GLY A 304 -12.21 -7.02 -0.20
CA GLY A 304 -12.22 -8.13 0.75
C GLY A 304 -13.37 -9.10 0.55
N GLN A 305 -13.64 -9.93 1.56
CA GLN A 305 -14.61 -11.01 1.45
C GLN A 305 -15.22 -11.43 2.78
N ILE A 306 -16.45 -11.91 2.71
CA ILE A 306 -17.15 -12.57 3.82
C ILE A 306 -17.17 -14.07 3.55
N ILE A 307 -16.56 -14.85 4.44
CA ILE A 307 -16.56 -16.30 4.39
C ILE A 307 -17.53 -16.82 5.43
N GLN A 308 -18.44 -17.70 5.02
CA GLN A 308 -19.37 -18.36 5.93
C GLN A 308 -19.20 -19.87 5.84
N THR A 309 -19.07 -20.51 7.00
CA THR A 309 -19.05 -21.97 7.11
C THR A 309 -20.46 -22.52 7.35
N THR A 310 -20.69 -23.79 7.05
CA THR A 310 -21.91 -24.53 7.42
C THR A 310 -21.78 -25.27 8.75
N PHE A 311 -20.67 -25.06 9.46
CA PHE A 311 -20.43 -25.56 10.81
C PHE A 311 -20.02 -24.39 11.72
N SER A 312 -20.30 -24.51 13.01
CA SER A 312 -19.80 -23.57 14.03
C SER A 312 -18.27 -23.65 14.10
N LEU A 313 -17.59 -22.51 14.28
CA LEU A 313 -16.13 -22.50 14.28
C LEU A 313 -15.55 -23.19 15.53
N GLY A 314 -16.32 -23.22 16.62
CA GLY A 314 -15.89 -23.68 17.94
C GLY A 314 -16.53 -24.96 18.47
N ASP A 315 -17.49 -25.55 17.75
CA ASP A 315 -18.24 -26.70 18.27
C ASP A 315 -17.41 -28.00 18.31
N GLN A 316 -17.58 -28.74 19.39
CA GLN A 316 -17.07 -30.11 19.51
C GLN A 316 -17.97 -31.07 18.71
N PRO A 317 -17.41 -32.12 18.09
CA PRO A 317 -16.03 -32.61 18.22
C PRO A 317 -15.01 -31.90 17.32
N LEU A 318 -15.44 -31.16 16.30
CA LEU A 318 -14.57 -30.66 15.22
C LEU A 318 -13.43 -29.79 15.77
N ALA A 319 -13.75 -28.87 16.68
CA ALA A 319 -12.79 -27.94 17.28
C ALA A 319 -11.60 -28.61 17.99
N SER A 320 -11.73 -29.87 18.44
CA SER A 320 -10.63 -30.62 19.08
C SER A 320 -9.84 -31.52 18.13
N MET A 321 -10.32 -31.77 16.90
CA MET A 321 -9.64 -32.68 15.97
C MET A 321 -8.39 -32.04 15.35
N ASP A 322 -7.33 -32.83 15.21
CA ASP A 322 -6.05 -32.37 14.67
C ASP A 322 -6.14 -31.91 13.21
N GLY A 323 -7.03 -32.51 12.42
CA GLY A 323 -7.27 -32.15 11.03
C GLY A 323 -8.01 -30.82 10.84
N TYR A 324 -8.62 -30.25 11.88
CA TYR A 324 -9.47 -29.09 11.73
C TYR A 324 -8.71 -27.81 11.36
N SER A 325 -7.54 -27.57 11.95
CA SER A 325 -6.69 -26.45 11.53
C SER A 325 -6.26 -26.56 10.07
N LYS A 326 -6.07 -27.78 9.56
CA LYS A 326 -5.78 -28.00 8.14
C LYS A 326 -7.00 -27.75 7.24
N LEU A 327 -8.21 -28.10 7.71
CA LEU A 327 -9.45 -27.74 7.01
C LEU A 327 -9.60 -26.20 6.93
N LEU A 328 -9.33 -25.50 8.02
CA LEU A 328 -9.38 -24.03 8.07
C LEU A 328 -8.32 -23.38 7.18
N SER A 329 -7.12 -23.95 7.07
CA SER A 329 -6.10 -23.44 6.14
C SER A 329 -6.51 -23.54 4.69
N GLU A 330 -7.26 -24.58 4.29
CA GLU A 330 -7.83 -24.69 2.94
C GLU A 330 -8.93 -23.65 2.71
N ILE A 331 -9.80 -23.41 3.70
CA ILE A 331 -10.89 -22.42 3.60
C ILE A 331 -10.34 -21.01 3.49
N LEU A 332 -9.40 -20.65 4.35
CA LEU A 332 -8.77 -19.32 4.39
C LEU A 332 -7.69 -19.15 3.32
N LYS A 333 -7.30 -20.24 2.63
CA LYS A 333 -6.19 -20.29 1.67
C LYS A 333 -4.89 -19.67 2.23
N LEU A 334 -4.56 -19.93 3.50
CA LEU A 334 -3.31 -19.41 4.12
C LEU A 334 -2.04 -20.00 3.50
N GLN A 335 -2.18 -21.05 2.69
CA GLN A 335 -1.13 -21.64 1.86
C GLN A 335 -1.05 -21.01 0.47
N THR A 336 -1.58 -19.81 0.24
CA THR A 336 -1.40 -19.15 -1.05
C THR A 336 0.08 -19.05 -1.34
N THR A 337 0.45 -19.83 -2.33
CA THR A 337 1.67 -19.74 -3.09
C THR A 337 2.00 -18.28 -3.26
N VAL A 338 3.26 -17.93 -2.94
CA VAL A 338 3.79 -16.59 -3.13
C VAL A 338 3.45 -16.22 -4.57
N GLN A 339 2.39 -15.44 -4.77
CA GLN A 339 2.24 -14.71 -6.01
C GLN A 339 3.53 -13.91 -6.09
N ASN A 340 4.20 -13.99 -7.23
CA ASN A 340 5.31 -13.11 -7.55
C ASN A 340 4.73 -11.71 -7.53
N ASN A 341 4.63 -11.14 -6.33
CA ASN A 341 4.05 -9.84 -6.14
C ASN A 341 5.17 -8.89 -6.57
N SER A 342 5.32 -8.68 -7.88
CA SER A 342 6.41 -7.90 -8.43
C SER A 342 6.44 -6.50 -7.79
N PHE A 343 5.31 -5.93 -7.42
CA PHE A 343 5.25 -4.66 -6.69
C PHE A 343 5.83 -4.79 -5.26
N ALA A 344 5.29 -5.69 -4.43
CA ALA A 344 5.76 -5.88 -3.04
C ALA A 344 7.21 -6.40 -2.97
N MET A 345 7.62 -7.27 -3.90
CA MET A 345 8.99 -7.77 -3.99
C MET A 345 9.99 -6.68 -4.39
N ASN A 346 9.62 -5.73 -5.25
CA ASN A 346 10.53 -4.66 -5.67
C ASN A 346 10.53 -3.45 -4.72
N PHE A 347 9.40 -3.12 -4.08
CA PHE A 347 9.23 -1.87 -3.35
C PHE A 347 8.70 -2.00 -1.92
N GLY A 348 8.27 -3.20 -1.50
CA GLY A 348 7.73 -3.49 -0.16
C GLY A 348 6.34 -2.90 0.08
N ASN A 349 6.20 -1.58 -0.04
CA ASN A 349 4.97 -0.85 0.28
C ASN A 349 4.86 0.47 -0.51
N PHE A 350 3.64 1.01 -0.61
CA PHE A 350 3.40 2.27 -1.32
C PHE A 350 4.01 3.51 -0.64
N ASN A 351 4.15 3.46 0.69
CA ASN A 351 4.69 4.55 1.48
C ASN A 351 6.18 4.76 1.17
N ASP A 352 6.92 3.72 0.79
CA ASP A 352 8.29 3.85 0.30
C ASP A 352 8.36 3.98 -1.23
N TYR A 353 7.45 3.35 -1.96
CA TYR A 353 7.35 3.50 -3.41
C TYR A 353 7.18 4.96 -3.85
N LEU A 354 6.27 5.72 -3.25
CA LEU A 354 5.98 7.10 -3.65
C LEU A 354 7.22 8.00 -3.54
N PRO A 355 7.89 8.16 -2.38
CA PRO A 355 9.09 8.99 -2.29
C PRO A 355 10.27 8.48 -3.12
N HIS A 356 10.47 7.17 -3.24
CA HIS A 356 11.63 6.63 -3.94
C HIS A 356 11.47 6.60 -5.46
N GLU A 357 10.35 6.08 -5.96
CA GLU A 357 10.13 5.90 -7.40
C GLU A 357 9.48 7.12 -8.02
N VAL A 358 8.32 7.55 -7.50
CA VAL A 358 7.61 8.71 -8.04
C VAL A 358 8.41 9.98 -7.74
N GLY A 359 8.97 10.11 -6.54
CA GLY A 359 9.80 11.24 -6.12
C GLY A 359 11.04 11.46 -6.97
N SER A 360 11.67 10.38 -7.44
CA SER A 360 12.87 10.48 -8.30
C SER A 360 12.66 11.31 -9.57
N VAL A 361 11.41 11.42 -10.04
CA VAL A 361 11.02 12.21 -11.23
C VAL A 361 10.17 13.41 -10.84
N ASN A 362 9.22 13.26 -9.92
CA ASN A 362 8.29 14.32 -9.52
C ASN A 362 8.98 15.47 -8.76
N GLU A 363 10.15 15.21 -8.16
CA GLU A 363 10.98 16.25 -7.52
C GLU A 363 11.85 17.04 -8.51
N LEU A 364 11.87 16.65 -9.78
CA LEU A 364 12.64 17.32 -10.82
C LEU A 364 11.76 18.34 -11.56
N PHE A 365 11.99 19.62 -11.29
CA PHE A 365 11.23 20.69 -11.93
C PHE A 365 11.82 21.05 -13.29
N PRO A 366 10.97 21.27 -14.32
CA PRO A 366 11.43 21.78 -15.61
C PRO A 366 12.24 23.08 -15.51
N SER A 367 11.99 23.88 -14.47
CA SER A 367 12.70 25.12 -14.19
C SER A 367 14.16 24.89 -13.73
N PHE A 368 14.57 23.65 -13.41
CA PHE A 368 15.93 23.29 -13.06
C PHE A 368 16.88 23.23 -14.27
N GLU A 369 16.36 22.98 -15.46
CA GLU A 369 17.18 22.90 -16.66
C GLU A 369 17.70 24.30 -17.05
N ILE A 370 19.03 24.46 -16.97
CA ILE A 370 19.72 25.65 -17.48
C ILE A 370 20.41 25.23 -18.77
N SER A 371 20.09 25.90 -19.88
CA SER A 371 20.75 25.63 -21.16
C SER A 371 22.25 25.90 -21.07
N THR A 372 23.05 24.84 -20.99
CA THR A 372 24.52 24.90 -20.97
C THR A 372 25.04 25.67 -22.18
N THR A 373 24.44 25.45 -23.36
CA THR A 373 24.80 26.16 -24.60
C THR A 373 24.54 27.66 -24.48
N MET A 374 23.40 28.07 -23.93
CA MET A 374 23.09 29.50 -23.73
C MET A 374 24.08 30.13 -22.74
N LEU A 375 24.40 29.44 -21.64
CA LEU A 375 25.39 29.89 -20.66
C LEU A 375 26.78 30.07 -21.30
N VAL A 376 27.23 29.11 -22.11
CA VAL A 376 28.49 29.20 -22.86
C VAL A 376 28.48 30.38 -23.83
N ILE A 377 27.39 30.58 -24.57
CA ILE A 377 27.23 31.73 -25.48
C ILE A 377 27.34 33.04 -24.72
N VAL A 378 26.65 33.18 -23.57
CA VAL A 378 26.71 34.38 -22.74
C VAL A 378 28.13 34.63 -22.22
N ILE A 379 28.84 33.59 -21.79
CA ILE A 379 30.24 33.71 -21.35
C ILE A 379 31.15 34.15 -22.51
N ILE A 380 30.99 33.58 -23.71
CA ILE A 380 31.77 33.99 -24.90
C ILE A 380 31.50 35.45 -25.25
N ILE A 381 30.22 35.86 -25.30
CA ILE A 381 29.83 37.25 -25.55
C ILE A 381 30.46 38.16 -24.51
N TYR A 382 30.43 37.78 -23.23
CA TYR A 382 31.01 38.55 -22.15
C TYR A 382 32.53 38.70 -22.26
N ILE A 383 33.27 37.63 -22.59
CA ILE A 383 34.72 37.68 -22.80
C ILE A 383 35.07 38.58 -23.99
N LEU A 384 34.32 38.49 -25.09
CA LEU A 384 34.50 39.37 -26.25
C LEU A 384 34.16 40.83 -25.93
N PHE A 385 33.16 41.05 -25.06
CA PHE A 385 32.76 42.37 -24.63
C PHE A 385 33.81 43.03 -23.73
N ILE A 386 34.30 42.34 -22.70
CA ILE A 386 35.28 42.88 -21.75
C ILE A 386 36.70 42.94 -22.33
N GLY A 387 37.09 41.97 -23.15
CA GLY A 387 38.42 41.90 -23.72
C GLY A 387 38.60 42.91 -24.86
N PRO A 388 38.34 42.51 -26.12
CA PRO A 388 38.59 43.37 -27.27
C PRO A 388 37.67 44.60 -27.30
N MET A 389 36.36 44.44 -27.13
CA MET A 389 35.40 45.52 -27.38
C MET A 389 35.57 46.68 -26.39
N LEU A 390 35.58 46.41 -25.09
CA LEU A 390 35.81 47.43 -24.06
C LEU A 390 37.19 48.08 -24.20
N TYR A 391 38.24 47.30 -24.49
CA TYR A 391 39.58 47.85 -24.74
C TYR A 391 39.58 48.83 -25.92
N PHE A 392 38.99 48.47 -27.07
CA PHE A 392 38.94 49.34 -28.24
C PHE A 392 38.13 50.62 -28.00
N ILE A 393 36.99 50.52 -27.28
CA ILE A 393 36.17 51.68 -26.90
C ILE A 393 36.96 52.63 -26.01
N LEU A 394 37.54 52.13 -24.91
CA LEU A 394 38.30 52.95 -23.97
C LEU A 394 39.60 53.50 -24.60
N LYS A 395 40.21 52.75 -25.52
CA LYS A 395 41.37 53.20 -26.29
C LYS A 395 41.03 54.36 -27.23
N ARG A 396 39.87 54.33 -27.89
CA ARG A 396 39.41 55.41 -28.79
C ARG A 396 39.02 56.67 -28.02
N MET A 397 38.57 56.53 -26.78
CA MET A 397 38.19 57.64 -25.89
C MET A 397 39.35 58.15 -25.02
N ASP A 398 40.53 57.55 -25.13
CA ASP A 398 41.72 57.82 -24.30
C ASP A 398 41.46 57.76 -22.78
N LYS A 399 40.65 56.77 -22.36
CA LYS A 399 40.12 56.59 -21.00
C LYS A 399 40.36 55.18 -20.44
N ARG A 400 41.51 54.58 -20.79
CA ARG A 400 41.82 53.16 -20.48
C ARG A 400 41.94 52.90 -18.98
N GLU A 401 42.33 53.91 -18.22
CA GLU A 401 42.37 53.93 -16.77
C GLU A 401 40.99 53.75 -16.12
N HIS A 402 39.88 53.84 -16.85
CA HIS A 402 38.56 53.50 -16.29
C HIS A 402 38.26 51.99 -16.31
N ALA A 403 39.09 51.17 -16.95
CA ALA A 403 38.86 49.72 -17.04
C ALA A 403 38.83 49.03 -15.66
N TRP A 404 39.61 49.49 -14.67
CA TRP A 404 39.71 48.83 -13.37
C TRP A 404 38.41 48.85 -12.55
N TRP A 405 37.50 49.81 -12.78
CA TRP A 405 36.18 49.85 -12.13
C TRP A 405 35.05 49.42 -13.07
N LEU A 406 35.17 49.67 -14.39
CA LEU A 406 34.17 49.24 -15.37
C LEU A 406 34.08 47.72 -15.48
N ILE A 407 35.21 47.01 -15.42
CA ILE A 407 35.22 45.55 -15.48
C ILE A 407 34.45 44.96 -14.27
N PRO A 408 34.78 45.29 -13.00
CA PRO A 408 33.98 44.85 -11.86
C PRO A 408 32.50 45.23 -11.93
N LEU A 409 32.18 46.45 -12.39
CA LEU A 409 30.78 46.89 -12.52
C LEU A 409 30.00 46.06 -13.55
N LEU A 410 30.60 45.79 -14.70
CA LEU A 410 30.01 44.92 -15.74
C LEU A 410 29.91 43.47 -15.27
N SER A 411 30.88 42.97 -14.49
CA SER A 411 30.79 41.66 -13.84
C SER A 411 29.58 41.58 -12.93
N ILE A 412 29.38 42.57 -12.04
CA ILE A 412 28.24 42.62 -11.12
C ILE A 412 26.93 42.70 -11.91
N GLY A 413 26.88 43.53 -12.95
CA GLY A 413 25.72 43.64 -13.83
C GLY A 413 25.39 42.34 -14.55
N LEU A 414 26.39 41.65 -15.10
CA LEU A 414 26.19 40.34 -15.72
C LEU A 414 25.73 39.31 -14.70
N SER A 415 26.35 39.24 -13.52
CA SER A 415 25.94 38.32 -12.45
C SER A 415 24.49 38.57 -12.04
N LEU A 416 24.08 39.83 -11.90
CA LEU A 416 22.69 40.18 -11.60
C LEU A 416 21.74 39.77 -12.74
N CYS A 417 22.12 40.00 -13.99
CA CYS A 417 21.35 39.54 -15.15
C CYS A 417 21.23 38.02 -15.18
N LEU A 418 22.33 37.29 -15.02
CA LEU A 418 22.33 35.82 -14.99
C LEU A 418 21.47 35.28 -13.86
N PHE A 419 21.54 35.91 -12.68
CA PHE A 419 20.68 35.59 -11.55
C PHE A 419 19.21 35.79 -11.91
N ILE A 420 18.83 36.96 -12.43
CA ILE A 420 17.44 37.27 -12.81
C ILE A 420 16.96 36.32 -13.91
N PHE A 421 17.76 36.06 -14.94
CA PHE A 421 17.37 35.17 -16.04
C PHE A 421 17.27 33.71 -15.61
N GLY A 422 18.20 33.22 -14.79
CA GLY A 422 18.18 31.85 -14.29
C GLY A 422 17.11 31.62 -13.22
N ALA A 423 16.71 32.66 -12.50
CA ALA A 423 15.73 32.58 -11.44
C ALA A 423 14.33 33.06 -11.84
N LYS A 424 14.17 33.66 -13.02
CA LYS A 424 12.91 34.30 -13.48
C LYS A 424 11.68 33.42 -13.22
N ASP A 425 11.77 32.16 -13.61
CA ASP A 425 10.64 31.22 -13.54
C ASP A 425 10.42 30.70 -12.10
N ARG A 426 11.43 30.80 -11.23
CA ARG A 426 11.40 30.35 -9.81
C ARG A 426 11.17 31.49 -8.80
N LEU A 427 11.07 32.74 -9.26
CA LEU A 427 10.96 33.93 -8.40
C LEU A 427 9.52 34.41 -8.20
N MET A 428 8.59 34.06 -9.10
CA MET A 428 7.26 34.68 -9.13
C MET A 428 6.25 33.99 -8.20
N GLN A 429 6.14 32.67 -8.28
CA GLN A 429 5.21 31.86 -7.48
C GLN A 429 5.80 30.48 -7.22
N SER A 430 5.29 29.77 -6.22
CA SER A 430 5.67 28.37 -6.00
C SER A 430 5.23 27.53 -7.20
N GLN A 431 5.93 26.43 -7.45
CA GLN A 431 5.53 25.45 -8.45
C GLN A 431 5.20 24.15 -7.73
N ILE A 432 4.15 23.47 -8.18
CA ILE A 432 3.71 22.19 -7.64
C ILE A 432 3.69 21.16 -8.77
N GLN A 433 4.31 20.01 -8.53
CA GLN A 433 4.12 18.81 -9.36
C GLN A 433 3.29 17.82 -8.57
N GLN A 434 2.10 17.51 -9.08
CA GLN A 434 1.19 16.54 -8.46
C GLN A 434 1.19 15.28 -9.32
N ALA A 435 1.43 14.13 -8.71
CA ALA A 435 1.44 12.83 -9.34
C ALA A 435 0.52 11.91 -8.54
N ALA A 436 -0.53 11.38 -9.17
CA ALA A 436 -1.52 10.54 -8.51
C ALA A 436 -1.83 9.30 -9.35
N PHE A 437 -2.27 8.25 -8.68
CA PHE A 437 -2.81 7.06 -9.34
C PHE A 437 -3.97 6.48 -8.56
N TYR A 438 -4.97 6.00 -9.30
CA TYR A 438 -6.28 5.61 -8.77
C TYR A 438 -6.72 4.25 -9.32
N LYS A 439 -7.44 3.51 -8.47
CA LYS A 439 -8.31 2.41 -8.85
C LYS A 439 -9.76 2.90 -8.85
N VAL A 440 -10.53 2.50 -9.86
CA VAL A 440 -11.97 2.74 -9.91
C VAL A 440 -12.68 1.67 -9.08
N GLU A 441 -13.45 2.10 -8.07
CA GLU A 441 -14.28 1.25 -7.22
C GLU A 441 -15.74 1.73 -7.30
N GLY A 442 -16.56 1.03 -8.09
CA GLY A 442 -17.92 1.46 -8.38
C GLY A 442 -17.96 2.75 -9.20
N ASP A 443 -18.31 3.87 -8.55
CA ASP A 443 -18.31 5.22 -9.11
C ASP A 443 -17.29 6.15 -8.42
N SER A 444 -16.42 5.60 -7.58
CA SER A 444 -15.43 6.32 -6.79
C SER A 444 -14.01 6.03 -7.27
N LEU A 445 -13.09 6.98 -7.07
CA LEU A 445 -11.65 6.79 -7.30
C LEU A 445 -10.95 6.71 -5.95
N THR A 446 -10.29 5.59 -5.68
CA THR A 446 -9.45 5.41 -4.48
C THR A 446 -8.01 5.28 -4.92
N GLY A 447 -7.11 6.09 -4.35
CA GLY A 447 -5.75 6.15 -4.84
C GLY A 447 -4.75 6.77 -3.90
N LYS A 448 -3.53 6.91 -4.41
CA LYS A 448 -2.41 7.53 -3.70
C LYS A 448 -1.80 8.63 -4.54
N TYR A 449 -1.18 9.58 -3.88
CA TYR A 449 -0.58 10.74 -4.54
C TYR A 449 0.73 11.18 -3.90
N MET A 450 1.49 11.92 -4.69
CA MET A 450 2.63 12.70 -4.28
C MET A 450 2.48 14.13 -4.81
N GLU A 451 2.51 15.08 -3.90
CA GLU A 451 2.51 16.50 -4.17
C GLU A 451 3.86 17.10 -3.80
N THR A 452 4.59 17.60 -4.79
CA THR A 452 5.90 18.19 -4.58
C THR A 452 5.87 19.68 -4.82
N ILE A 453 6.33 20.47 -3.86
CA ILE A 453 6.46 21.92 -3.96
C ILE A 453 7.91 22.34 -4.21
N LEU A 454 8.11 23.22 -5.19
CA LEU A 454 9.30 24.07 -5.33
C LEU A 454 9.00 25.45 -4.75
N THR A 455 9.71 25.80 -3.68
CA THR A 455 9.44 27.04 -2.94
C THR A 455 9.96 28.27 -3.66
N ASN A 456 9.15 29.33 -3.71
CA ASN A 456 9.54 30.66 -4.18
C ASN A 456 9.93 31.61 -3.03
N ARG A 457 9.83 31.17 -1.78
CA ARG A 457 10.17 31.93 -0.57
C ARG A 457 10.63 30.98 0.53
N SER A 458 11.35 31.52 1.51
CA SER A 458 11.64 30.80 2.74
C SER A 458 10.48 30.88 3.73
N GLY A 459 10.46 29.97 4.71
CA GLY A 459 9.50 29.93 5.80
C GLY A 459 8.49 28.80 5.64
N ASP A 460 7.32 28.98 6.24
CA ASP A 460 6.33 27.92 6.36
C ASP A 460 5.34 27.95 5.20
N PHE A 461 4.88 26.76 4.80
CA PHE A 461 3.87 26.52 3.76
C PHE A 461 2.79 25.62 4.34
N THR A 462 1.53 26.02 4.18
CA THR A 462 0.38 25.28 4.71
C THR A 462 -0.43 24.76 3.55
N PHE A 463 -0.78 23.48 3.59
CA PHE A 463 -1.70 22.87 2.65
C PHE A 463 -2.97 22.48 3.40
N ASN A 464 -4.11 22.83 2.83
CA ASN A 464 -5.42 22.40 3.32
C ASN A 464 -5.80 21.11 2.60
N LEU A 465 -6.35 20.17 3.36
CA LEU A 465 -6.77 18.86 2.90
C LEU A 465 -8.28 18.73 3.15
N ASP A 466 -8.98 18.09 2.23
CA ASP A 466 -10.37 17.70 2.46
C ASP A 466 -10.50 16.51 3.43
N GLU A 467 -11.72 16.10 3.73
CA GLU A 467 -12.01 15.02 4.68
C GLU A 467 -11.59 13.62 4.20
N ASN A 468 -11.38 13.45 2.89
CA ASN A 468 -11.07 12.16 2.28
C ASN A 468 -9.61 12.06 1.84
N THR A 469 -8.76 13.01 2.25
CA THR A 469 -7.36 13.10 1.83
C THR A 469 -6.44 13.11 3.05
N THR A 470 -5.46 12.20 3.05
CA THR A 470 -4.39 12.15 4.05
C THR A 470 -3.12 12.78 3.52
N ALA A 471 -2.21 13.19 4.40
CA ALA A 471 -0.93 13.78 4.01
C ALA A 471 0.14 13.54 5.06
N THR A 472 1.32 13.16 4.60
CA THR A 472 2.55 13.05 5.38
C THR A 472 3.71 13.56 4.53
N ALA A 473 4.72 14.18 5.13
CA ALA A 473 5.86 14.69 4.39
C ALA A 473 6.87 13.58 4.07
N SER A 474 7.47 13.63 2.87
CA SER A 474 8.60 12.79 2.52
C SER A 474 9.86 13.18 3.32
N GLN A 475 10.71 12.20 3.58
CA GLN A 475 12.01 12.35 4.23
C GLN A 475 13.11 12.11 3.20
N GLY A 476 13.95 13.11 2.97
CA GLY A 476 15.09 12.98 2.06
C GLY A 476 16.18 12.06 2.60
N MET A 477 17.04 11.53 1.71
CA MET A 477 18.16 10.63 2.08
C MET A 477 19.15 11.23 3.10
N ASP A 478 19.24 12.56 3.21
CA ASP A 478 20.03 13.27 4.23
C ASP A 478 19.54 12.99 5.67
N TYR A 479 18.31 12.50 5.84
CA TYR A 479 17.78 12.00 7.10
C TYR A 479 18.66 10.91 7.73
N TYR A 480 19.31 10.08 6.90
CA TYR A 480 20.18 8.99 7.37
C TYR A 480 21.58 9.45 7.80
N TYR A 481 22.04 10.58 7.29
CA TYR A 481 23.39 11.10 7.56
C TYR A 481 23.42 12.19 8.63
N SER A 482 22.26 12.61 9.14
CA SER A 482 22.12 13.64 10.16
C SER A 482 22.14 13.07 11.58
N SER A 483 22.60 13.88 12.54
CA SER A 483 22.64 13.50 13.95
C SER A 483 21.22 13.25 14.47
N PRO A 484 20.95 12.15 15.19
CA PRO A 484 19.60 11.82 15.69
C PRO A 484 18.96 12.88 16.61
N ALA A 485 19.77 13.78 17.19
CA ALA A 485 19.29 14.87 18.05
C ALA A 485 18.70 16.06 17.26
N ASP A 486 18.98 16.16 15.96
CA ASP A 486 18.57 17.27 15.10
C ASP A 486 17.33 16.92 14.24
N ASN A 487 16.74 15.73 14.45
CA ASN A 487 15.69 15.17 13.58
C ASN A 487 14.37 14.96 14.34
N VAL A 488 13.76 16.08 14.73
CA VAL A 488 12.40 16.16 15.30
C VAL A 488 11.41 16.39 14.15
N LEU A 489 10.43 15.49 13.95
CA LEU A 489 9.61 15.50 12.73
C LEU A 489 8.72 16.74 12.67
N HIS A 490 8.02 17.06 13.77
CA HIS A 490 7.14 18.22 13.85
C HIS A 490 7.84 19.59 13.72
N GLU A 491 9.18 19.66 13.83
CA GLU A 491 9.93 20.87 13.51
C GLU A 491 10.08 21.11 12.00
N LYS A 492 9.94 20.05 11.19
CA LYS A 492 9.98 20.09 9.71
C LYS A 492 8.59 20.03 9.10
N SER A 493 7.71 19.19 9.63
CA SER A 493 6.32 19.12 9.17
C SER A 493 5.37 18.56 10.22
N TYR A 494 4.14 19.06 10.27
CA TYR A 494 3.09 18.46 11.09
C TYR A 494 1.72 18.50 10.43
N VAL A 495 0.87 17.57 10.83
CA VAL A 495 -0.53 17.45 10.43
C VAL A 495 -1.42 17.80 11.61
N LYS A 496 -2.45 18.61 11.37
CA LYS A 496 -3.44 19.01 12.37
C LYS A 496 -4.85 18.82 11.81
N GLU A 497 -5.64 18.03 12.52
CA GLU A 497 -7.04 17.79 12.17
C GLU A 497 -7.91 19.05 12.34
N ARG A 498 -8.93 19.18 11.50
CA ARG A 498 -9.97 20.20 11.52
C ARG A 498 -11.34 19.54 11.35
N ALA A 499 -12.41 20.32 11.50
CA ALA A 499 -13.77 19.78 11.42
C ALA A 499 -14.13 19.19 10.05
N ASN A 500 -13.51 19.66 8.96
CA ASN A 500 -13.82 19.30 7.57
C ASN A 500 -12.53 18.92 6.80
N GLY A 501 -11.71 18.03 7.36
CA GLY A 501 -10.40 17.64 6.81
C GLY A 501 -9.25 18.08 7.71
N SER A 502 -8.06 18.23 7.16
CA SER A 502 -6.85 18.51 7.95
C SER A 502 -5.98 19.58 7.29
N ILE A 503 -4.90 19.97 7.97
CA ILE A 503 -3.81 20.72 7.36
C ILE A 503 -2.51 19.98 7.54
N ILE A 504 -1.63 20.09 6.54
CA ILE A 504 -0.22 19.79 6.71
C ILE A 504 0.59 21.08 6.57
N GLN A 505 1.45 21.33 7.55
CA GLN A 505 2.33 22.48 7.58
C GLN A 505 3.77 22.04 7.37
N LEU A 506 4.37 22.48 6.27
CA LEU A 506 5.80 22.33 6.00
C LEU A 506 6.53 23.55 6.58
N ARG A 507 7.52 23.33 7.43
CA ARG A 507 8.16 24.37 8.24
C ARG A 507 9.58 24.65 7.83
N ASN A 508 10.00 25.90 8.03
CA ASN A 508 11.40 26.31 7.89
C ASN A 508 12.02 25.95 6.53
N LEU A 509 11.22 25.97 5.45
CA LEU A 509 11.73 25.68 4.12
C LEU A 509 12.62 26.82 3.61
N ASN A 510 13.65 26.47 2.85
CA ASN A 510 14.57 27.43 2.25
C ASN A 510 14.01 28.00 0.95
N TYR A 511 14.67 29.01 0.39
CA TYR A 511 14.38 29.48 -0.97
C TYR A 511 14.80 28.41 -1.99
N TRP A 512 13.95 28.10 -2.97
CA TRP A 512 14.17 27.07 -3.99
C TRP A 512 14.46 25.66 -3.43
N SER A 513 13.88 25.34 -2.27
CA SER A 513 13.87 23.97 -1.77
C SER A 513 12.75 23.18 -2.41
N VAL A 514 12.98 21.88 -2.56
CA VAL A 514 11.97 20.90 -2.93
C VAL A 514 11.55 20.17 -1.67
N GLN A 515 10.25 20.03 -1.45
CA GLN A 515 9.69 19.19 -0.40
C GLN A 515 8.46 18.51 -0.96
N SER A 516 8.28 17.24 -0.60
CA SER A 516 7.13 16.47 -1.05
C SER A 516 6.22 16.08 0.11
N ILE A 517 4.94 15.98 -0.22
CA ILE A 517 3.85 15.47 0.58
C ILE A 517 3.33 14.24 -0.14
N VAL A 518 3.00 13.21 0.60
CA VAL A 518 2.49 11.93 0.10
C VAL A 518 1.29 11.54 0.92
N GLY A 519 0.34 10.87 0.30
CA GLY A 519 -0.87 10.46 0.98
C GLY A 519 -1.81 9.67 0.11
N GLU A 520 -2.99 9.44 0.66
CA GLU A 520 -4.10 8.73 0.04
C GLU A 520 -5.27 9.68 -0.15
N THR A 521 -6.06 9.47 -1.19
CA THR A 521 -7.27 10.24 -1.42
C THR A 521 -8.37 9.37 -2.02
N THR A 522 -9.60 9.57 -1.57
CA THR A 522 -10.80 8.94 -2.12
C THR A 522 -11.74 10.01 -2.66
N ILE A 523 -12.14 9.86 -3.91
CA ILE A 523 -13.02 10.79 -4.62
C ILE A 523 -14.33 10.08 -4.89
N HIS A 524 -15.37 10.44 -4.14
CA HIS A 524 -16.70 9.87 -4.30
C HIS A 524 -17.44 10.44 -5.51
N ASN A 525 -18.23 9.62 -6.20
CA ASN A 525 -19.02 10.01 -7.38
C ASN A 525 -18.14 10.63 -8.49
N ALA A 526 -16.91 10.16 -8.64
CA ALA A 526 -16.00 10.58 -9.69
C ALA A 526 -16.48 10.16 -11.08
N GLY A 527 -17.26 9.07 -11.16
CA GLY A 527 -17.65 8.43 -12.42
C GLY A 527 -16.87 7.14 -12.63
N ASN A 528 -17.06 6.53 -13.80
CA ASN A 528 -16.36 5.30 -14.20
C ASN A 528 -16.23 5.20 -15.73
N MET A 529 -15.61 4.13 -16.20
CA MET A 529 -15.72 3.69 -17.60
C MET A 529 -16.79 2.61 -17.72
N ASP A 530 -17.74 2.78 -18.65
CA ASP A 530 -18.63 1.69 -19.07
C ASP A 530 -17.92 0.88 -20.16
N ILE A 531 -17.48 -0.33 -19.80
CA ILE A 531 -16.60 -1.19 -20.60
C ILE A 531 -17.40 -2.36 -21.16
N GLN A 532 -17.80 -2.25 -22.43
CA GLN A 532 -18.57 -3.27 -23.13
C GLN A 532 -17.72 -3.91 -24.23
N LEU A 533 -16.74 -4.72 -23.82
CA LEU A 533 -15.81 -5.40 -24.70
C LEU A 533 -16.11 -6.90 -24.79
N THR A 534 -16.05 -7.43 -26.01
CA THR A 534 -16.17 -8.85 -26.34
C THR A 534 -14.88 -9.33 -26.98
N VAL A 535 -14.35 -10.46 -26.52
CA VAL A 535 -13.20 -11.12 -27.14
C VAL A 535 -13.69 -12.31 -27.94
N LYS A 536 -13.47 -12.27 -29.25
CA LYS A 536 -13.96 -13.27 -30.20
C LYS A 536 -12.87 -13.65 -31.19
N ASP A 537 -12.45 -14.92 -31.20
CA ASP A 537 -11.48 -15.46 -32.15
C ASP A 537 -10.17 -14.64 -32.29
N GLY A 538 -9.70 -14.04 -31.18
CA GLY A 538 -8.52 -13.17 -31.19
C GLY A 538 -8.79 -11.75 -31.70
N LEU A 539 -10.04 -11.30 -31.71
CA LEU A 539 -10.46 -9.91 -31.96
C LEU A 539 -11.16 -9.38 -30.70
N ILE A 540 -10.74 -8.22 -30.22
CA ILE A 540 -11.47 -7.45 -29.21
C ILE A 540 -12.37 -6.47 -29.94
N GLU A 541 -13.68 -6.59 -29.75
CA GLU A 541 -14.67 -5.69 -30.34
C GLU A 541 -15.64 -5.15 -29.26
N GLY A 542 -16.04 -3.90 -29.39
CA GLY A 542 -16.96 -3.31 -28.42
C GLY A 542 -16.87 -1.80 -28.30
N THR A 543 -17.28 -1.28 -27.16
CA THR A 543 -17.25 0.16 -26.85
C THR A 543 -16.76 0.40 -25.43
N VAL A 544 -15.96 1.43 -25.25
CA VAL A 544 -15.58 1.99 -23.94
C VAL A 544 -16.16 3.39 -23.86
N THR A 545 -16.97 3.69 -22.86
CA THR A 545 -17.60 5.01 -22.64
C THR A 545 -17.03 5.64 -21.38
N ASN A 546 -16.65 6.91 -21.45
CA ASN A 546 -16.12 7.68 -20.34
C ASN A 546 -17.25 8.42 -19.60
N HIS A 547 -17.57 8.02 -18.37
CA HIS A 547 -18.51 8.74 -17.49
C HIS A 547 -17.82 9.60 -16.42
N PHE A 548 -16.51 9.86 -16.56
CA PHE A 548 -15.84 10.88 -15.77
C PHE A 548 -16.17 12.28 -16.32
N PRO A 549 -16.17 13.32 -15.46
CA PRO A 549 -16.40 14.70 -15.86
C PRO A 549 -15.21 15.34 -16.60
N PHE A 550 -14.16 14.57 -16.88
CA PHE A 550 -12.92 15.00 -17.52
C PHE A 550 -12.50 14.08 -18.65
N LYS A 551 -11.58 14.56 -19.49
CA LYS A 551 -11.01 13.81 -20.61
C LYS A 551 -10.06 12.72 -20.09
N LEU A 552 -10.14 11.54 -20.70
CA LEU A 552 -9.17 10.46 -20.55
C LEU A 552 -8.21 10.46 -21.75
N ASN A 553 -6.91 10.56 -21.48
CA ASN A 553 -5.86 10.49 -22.49
C ASN A 553 -5.25 9.09 -22.52
N ASP A 554 -4.83 8.65 -23.71
CA ASP A 554 -4.14 7.38 -23.96
C ASP A 554 -4.84 6.17 -23.33
N VAL A 555 -6.17 6.07 -23.50
CA VAL A 555 -6.95 4.93 -23.01
C VAL A 555 -6.39 3.66 -23.62
N THR A 556 -6.03 2.70 -22.77
CA THR A 556 -5.23 1.53 -23.14
C THR A 556 -5.76 0.30 -22.44
N ILE A 557 -5.89 -0.82 -23.16
CA ILE A 557 -6.16 -2.13 -22.56
C ILE A 557 -4.82 -2.73 -22.11
N TRP A 558 -4.67 -2.96 -20.81
CA TRP A 558 -3.54 -3.67 -20.23
C TRP A 558 -3.92 -5.13 -19.97
N SER A 559 -3.25 -6.04 -20.67
CA SER A 559 -3.47 -7.49 -20.56
C SER A 559 -2.15 -8.25 -20.52
N GLY A 560 -1.81 -8.85 -19.38
CA GLY A 560 -0.50 -9.45 -19.15
C GLY A 560 0.61 -8.41 -19.32
N THR A 561 1.62 -8.73 -20.13
CA THR A 561 2.73 -7.80 -20.46
C THR A 561 2.45 -6.88 -21.64
N LYS A 562 1.22 -6.88 -22.19
CA LYS A 562 0.86 -6.12 -23.38
C LYS A 562 -0.07 -4.96 -23.05
N GLU A 563 0.20 -3.86 -23.74
CA GLU A 563 -0.61 -2.64 -23.75
C GLU A 563 -1.16 -2.43 -25.17
N ILE A 564 -2.48 -2.26 -25.29
CA ILE A 564 -3.18 -2.01 -26.55
C ILE A 564 -3.79 -0.61 -26.46
N GLU A 565 -3.10 0.36 -27.06
CA GLU A 565 -3.54 1.75 -27.12
C GLU A 565 -4.82 1.87 -27.96
N LEU A 566 -5.86 2.49 -27.39
CA LEU A 566 -7.13 2.75 -28.05
C LEU A 566 -7.24 4.22 -28.49
N GLY A 567 -6.67 5.14 -27.71
CA GLY A 567 -6.67 6.59 -27.95
C GLY A 567 -7.41 7.38 -26.87
N ASP A 568 -7.75 8.63 -27.18
CA ASP A 568 -8.37 9.55 -26.21
C ASP A 568 -9.90 9.44 -26.18
N ILE A 569 -10.50 9.68 -25.00
CA ILE A 569 -11.95 9.75 -24.82
C ILE A 569 -12.32 11.02 -24.06
N GLU A 570 -13.05 11.92 -24.72
CA GLU A 570 -13.64 13.11 -24.08
C GLU A 570 -14.64 12.73 -22.98
N SER A 571 -14.94 13.65 -22.06
CA SER A 571 -15.99 13.43 -21.05
C SER A 571 -17.34 13.11 -21.71
N GLU A 572 -18.03 12.09 -21.22
CA GLU A 572 -19.26 11.50 -21.81
C GLU A 572 -19.09 10.97 -23.24
N GLY A 573 -17.85 10.86 -23.72
CA GLY A 573 -17.49 10.32 -25.02
C GLY A 573 -17.43 8.78 -25.03
N ALA A 574 -17.47 8.20 -26.23
CA ALA A 574 -17.36 6.76 -26.42
C ALA A 574 -16.38 6.41 -27.54
N LEU A 575 -15.57 5.38 -27.32
CA LEU A 575 -14.59 4.87 -28.25
C LEU A 575 -14.97 3.46 -28.69
N LYS A 576 -15.00 3.24 -30.01
CA LYS A 576 -15.26 1.92 -30.60
C LYS A 576 -13.96 1.14 -30.73
N VAL A 577 -13.91 -0.04 -30.14
CA VAL A 577 -12.73 -0.91 -30.13
C VAL A 577 -12.91 -2.00 -31.19
N SER A 578 -11.85 -2.27 -31.95
CA SER A 578 -11.77 -3.33 -32.94
C SER A 578 -10.30 -3.71 -33.16
N GLU A 579 -9.69 -4.37 -32.18
CA GLU A 579 -8.25 -4.64 -32.13
C GLU A 579 -7.94 -6.13 -32.17
N GLN A 580 -6.93 -6.52 -32.96
CA GLN A 580 -6.55 -7.92 -33.09
C GLN A 580 -5.54 -8.32 -32.01
N VAL A 581 -5.87 -9.36 -31.24
CA VAL A 581 -5.01 -9.92 -30.20
C VAL A 581 -4.51 -11.31 -30.56
N LYS A 582 -3.23 -11.54 -30.27
CA LYS A 582 -2.56 -12.83 -30.54
C LYS A 582 -3.11 -13.96 -29.66
N ASN A 583 -3.53 -13.61 -28.46
CA ASN A 583 -4.09 -14.55 -27.49
C ASN A 583 -5.62 -14.41 -27.55
N SER A 584 -6.35 -15.52 -27.55
CA SER A 584 -7.82 -15.50 -27.55
C SER A 584 -8.42 -15.04 -26.22
N VAL A 585 -7.58 -14.61 -25.27
CA VAL A 585 -7.94 -14.29 -23.88
C VAL A 585 -7.21 -13.03 -23.43
N LEU A 586 -7.88 -12.25 -22.58
CA LEU A 586 -7.27 -11.15 -21.84
C LEU A 586 -6.89 -11.64 -20.45
N LEU A 587 -5.79 -11.11 -19.94
CA LEU A 587 -5.17 -11.54 -18.69
C LEU A 587 -5.06 -10.35 -17.75
N SER A 588 -4.93 -10.63 -16.46
CA SER A 588 -4.47 -9.67 -15.46
C SER A 588 -3.17 -9.00 -15.91
N PRO A 589 -3.00 -7.69 -15.68
CA PRO A 589 -1.73 -7.01 -15.90
C PRO A 589 -0.54 -7.69 -15.21
N SER A 590 0.56 -7.88 -15.94
CA SER A 590 1.86 -8.26 -15.38
C SER A 590 2.69 -6.99 -15.20
N ILE A 591 3.13 -6.76 -13.97
CA ILE A 591 3.76 -5.51 -13.56
C ILE A 591 5.27 -5.72 -13.49
N THR A 592 5.94 -5.62 -14.64
CA THR A 592 7.40 -5.71 -14.70
C THR A 592 8.03 -4.33 -14.51
N ASN A 593 8.97 -4.20 -13.56
CA ASN A 593 9.73 -2.96 -13.39
C ASN A 593 10.60 -2.70 -14.63
N TYR A 594 10.32 -1.61 -15.35
CA TYR A 594 11.19 -1.08 -16.40
C TYR A 594 12.31 -0.29 -15.72
N GLY A 595 13.57 -0.65 -15.98
CA GLY A 595 14.72 -0.29 -15.14
C GLY A 595 14.90 1.21 -14.84
N TYR A 596 15.71 1.48 -13.82
CA TYR A 596 16.09 2.83 -13.38
C TYR A 596 16.73 3.65 -14.51
N ASN A 597 15.89 4.38 -15.25
CA ASN A 597 16.32 5.42 -16.16
C ASN A 597 16.19 6.75 -15.43
N ALA A 598 17.22 7.58 -15.48
CA ALA A 598 17.14 8.97 -15.03
C ALA A 598 16.78 9.85 -16.24
N PRO A 599 15.91 10.87 -16.07
CA PRO A 599 15.59 11.77 -17.16
C PRO A 599 16.86 12.47 -17.64
N GLN A 600 17.06 12.52 -18.97
CA GLN A 600 18.23 13.15 -19.58
C GLN A 600 17.94 14.60 -20.00
N SER A 601 16.67 14.92 -20.21
CA SER A 601 16.17 16.22 -20.65
C SER A 601 14.81 16.53 -20.04
N LYS A 602 14.37 17.80 -20.11
CA LYS A 602 13.03 18.20 -19.68
C LYS A 602 11.90 17.45 -20.41
N ASP A 603 12.11 17.09 -21.67
CA ASP A 603 11.09 16.40 -22.48
C ASP A 603 10.83 14.96 -21.98
N ASP A 604 11.78 14.38 -21.24
CA ASP A 604 11.63 13.05 -20.64
C ASP A 604 10.78 13.08 -19.35
N LEU A 605 10.60 14.25 -18.71
CA LEU A 605 9.98 14.33 -17.38
C LEU A 605 8.53 13.86 -17.37
N LEU A 606 7.69 14.32 -18.30
CA LEU A 606 6.27 13.95 -18.32
C LEU A 606 6.07 12.46 -18.64
N PRO A 607 6.68 11.88 -19.70
CA PRO A 607 6.60 10.45 -19.97
C PRO A 607 7.04 9.60 -18.77
N MET A 608 8.12 9.99 -18.09
CA MET A 608 8.60 9.26 -16.92
C MET A 608 7.70 9.42 -15.70
N ARG A 609 7.11 10.60 -15.47
CA ARG A 609 6.10 10.79 -14.42
C ARG A 609 4.91 9.87 -14.66
N LEU A 610 4.39 9.82 -15.89
CA LEU A 610 3.30 8.94 -16.32
C LEU A 610 3.66 7.46 -16.13
N GLU A 611 4.87 7.05 -16.52
CA GLU A 611 5.36 5.67 -16.33
C GLU A 611 5.36 5.26 -14.85
N LYS A 612 5.89 6.13 -13.97
CA LYS A 612 5.90 5.86 -12.52
C LYS A 612 4.49 5.78 -11.97
N VAL A 613 3.61 6.73 -12.23
CA VAL A 613 2.23 6.62 -11.71
C VAL A 613 1.43 5.46 -12.31
N LYS A 614 1.69 5.05 -13.56
CA LYS A 614 1.11 3.83 -14.17
C LYS A 614 1.48 2.58 -13.38
N TYR A 615 2.76 2.46 -12.99
CA TYR A 615 3.22 1.33 -12.19
C TYR A 615 2.56 1.32 -10.80
N GLY A 616 2.41 2.49 -10.17
CA GLY A 616 1.63 2.65 -8.94
C GLY A 616 0.16 2.19 -9.11
N ALA A 617 -0.49 2.57 -10.21
CA ALA A 617 -1.85 2.14 -10.53
C ALA A 617 -1.93 0.61 -10.70
N GLY A 618 -0.94 0.00 -11.38
CA GLY A 618 -0.81 -1.45 -11.48
C GLY A 618 -0.75 -2.13 -10.11
N GLY A 619 0.01 -1.56 -9.16
CA GLY A 619 0.06 -2.07 -7.80
C GLY A 619 -1.29 -2.08 -7.06
N LEU A 620 -2.21 -1.16 -7.41
CA LEU A 620 -3.55 -1.09 -6.77
C LEU A 620 -4.52 -2.18 -7.25
N ILE A 621 -4.32 -2.72 -8.46
CA ILE A 621 -5.24 -3.66 -9.11
C ILE A 621 -4.69 -5.09 -9.18
N GLN A 622 -3.52 -5.34 -8.61
CA GLN A 622 -2.80 -6.59 -8.75
C GLN A 622 -3.59 -7.80 -8.24
N ASP A 623 -4.36 -7.61 -7.17
CA ASP A 623 -5.15 -8.66 -6.51
C ASP A 623 -6.53 -8.87 -7.17
N ASP A 624 -6.92 -8.05 -8.14
CA ASP A 624 -8.23 -8.13 -8.79
C ASP A 624 -8.30 -9.29 -9.80
N HIS A 625 -7.15 -9.79 -10.27
CA HIS A 625 -7.03 -10.88 -11.23
C HIS A 625 -7.89 -10.74 -12.50
N ALA A 626 -8.04 -9.51 -12.99
CA ALA A 626 -8.80 -9.18 -14.20
C ALA A 626 -8.00 -8.26 -15.15
N PRO A 627 -8.28 -8.29 -16.47
CA PRO A 627 -7.72 -7.32 -17.39
C PRO A 627 -8.19 -5.91 -17.03
N THR A 628 -7.39 -4.92 -17.40
CA THR A 628 -7.58 -3.55 -16.93
C THR A 628 -7.60 -2.57 -18.09
N ILE A 629 -8.48 -1.57 -18.04
CA ILE A 629 -8.33 -0.36 -18.84
C ILE A 629 -7.62 0.68 -17.99
N ILE A 630 -6.55 1.24 -18.55
CA ILE A 630 -5.79 2.33 -17.95
C ILE A 630 -5.87 3.59 -18.82
N ALA A 631 -5.82 4.75 -18.19
CA ALA A 631 -5.80 6.05 -18.86
C ALA A 631 -5.19 7.10 -17.93
N TRP A 632 -4.85 8.28 -18.45
CA TRP A 632 -4.38 9.39 -17.62
C TRP A 632 -5.08 10.72 -17.93
N THR A 633 -5.04 11.63 -16.97
CA THR A 633 -5.60 12.99 -17.06
C THR A 633 -4.64 14.02 -16.45
N ASP A 634 -4.69 15.25 -16.95
CA ASP A 634 -4.00 16.43 -16.44
C ASP A 634 -4.92 17.32 -15.59
N GLU A 635 -6.01 16.75 -15.06
CA GLU A 635 -6.84 17.38 -14.04
C GLU A 635 -6.24 17.20 -12.64
N SER A 636 -6.35 18.23 -11.79
CA SER A 636 -5.94 18.14 -10.39
C SER A 636 -7.09 17.54 -9.58
N LEU A 637 -7.00 16.24 -9.32
CA LEU A 637 -8.06 15.47 -8.67
C LEU A 637 -7.87 15.33 -7.15
N VAL A 638 -6.65 15.53 -6.64
CA VAL A 638 -6.32 15.33 -5.23
C VAL A 638 -6.94 16.44 -4.39
N GLY A 639 -7.55 16.09 -3.26
CA GLY A 639 -8.13 17.02 -2.28
C GLY A 639 -7.11 17.77 -1.43
N ILE A 640 -6.05 18.31 -2.03
CA ILE A 640 -5.00 19.09 -1.37
C ILE A 640 -4.79 20.44 -2.07
N GLU A 641 -4.68 21.52 -1.30
CA GLU A 641 -4.50 22.87 -1.84
C GLU A 641 -3.52 23.68 -0.98
N LEU A 642 -2.54 24.33 -1.61
CA LEU A 642 -1.64 25.26 -0.96
C LEU A 642 -2.39 26.54 -0.54
N ASP A 643 -2.23 26.98 0.71
CA ASP A 643 -2.63 28.31 1.17
C ASP A 643 -1.69 29.39 0.57
N GLY A 644 -2.00 29.78 -0.66
CA GLY A 644 -1.22 30.72 -1.46
C GLY A 644 -1.42 30.52 -2.96
N ASN A 645 -0.50 31.07 -3.76
CA ASN A 645 -0.52 30.89 -5.21
C ASN A 645 0.60 29.94 -5.63
N ALA A 646 0.24 28.92 -6.41
CA ALA A 646 1.20 28.05 -7.07
C ALA A 646 0.76 27.71 -8.50
N GLU A 647 1.75 27.46 -9.36
CA GLU A 647 1.53 26.80 -10.65
C GLU A 647 1.51 25.29 -10.43
N VAL A 648 0.37 24.64 -10.69
CA VAL A 648 0.21 23.19 -10.49
C VAL A 648 0.35 22.47 -11.83
N SER A 649 1.20 21.45 -11.88
CA SER A 649 1.31 20.50 -12.98
C SER A 649 0.84 19.12 -12.50
N PRO A 650 -0.46 18.82 -12.60
CA PRO A 650 -1.01 17.54 -12.16
C PRO A 650 -0.89 16.48 -13.25
N VAL A 651 -0.72 15.24 -12.80
CA VAL A 651 -0.79 14.03 -13.61
C VAL A 651 -1.47 12.96 -12.77
N ALA A 652 -2.59 12.43 -13.23
CA ALA A 652 -3.33 11.37 -12.57
C ALA A 652 -3.52 10.17 -13.51
N TYR A 653 -3.16 8.98 -13.05
CA TYR A 653 -3.39 7.71 -13.75
C TYR A 653 -4.59 7.00 -13.15
N ILE A 654 -5.47 6.44 -13.98
CA ILE A 654 -6.70 5.76 -13.55
C ILE A 654 -6.69 4.35 -14.11
N ALA A 655 -6.93 3.36 -13.25
CA ALA A 655 -7.05 1.95 -13.61
C ALA A 655 -8.42 1.41 -13.23
N GLN A 656 -9.07 0.72 -14.16
CA GLN A 656 -10.34 0.03 -13.92
C GLN A 656 -10.28 -1.39 -14.48
N THR A 657 -10.45 -2.36 -13.60
CA THR A 657 -10.58 -3.77 -13.97
C THR A 657 -11.94 -4.04 -14.59
N PHE A 658 -12.01 -5.00 -15.52
CA PHE A 658 -13.26 -5.37 -16.19
C PHE A 658 -13.28 -6.85 -16.56
N GLU A 659 -14.49 -7.40 -16.66
CA GLU A 659 -14.71 -8.77 -17.14
C GLU A 659 -15.15 -8.73 -18.62
N PRO A 660 -14.29 -9.11 -19.58
CA PRO A 660 -14.68 -9.14 -20.98
C PRO A 660 -15.70 -10.26 -21.23
N LYS A 661 -16.64 -10.00 -22.15
CA LYS A 661 -17.49 -11.07 -22.67
C LYS A 661 -16.63 -11.99 -23.55
N MET A 662 -16.50 -13.25 -23.17
CA MET A 662 -15.71 -14.23 -23.93
C MET A 662 -16.58 -15.01 -24.92
N GLU A 663 -16.28 -14.90 -26.22
CA GLU A 663 -16.85 -15.74 -27.30
C GLU A 663 -15.71 -16.56 -27.93
N LEU A 664 -15.19 -17.53 -27.19
CA LEU A 664 -14.17 -18.44 -27.70
C LEU A 664 -14.80 -19.46 -28.65
N SER A 665 -14.36 -19.49 -29.91
CA SER A 665 -14.75 -20.56 -30.85
C SER A 665 -13.51 -21.30 -31.38
N GLY A 666 -13.52 -22.63 -31.27
CA GLY A 666 -12.44 -23.48 -31.76
C GLY A 666 -11.28 -23.73 -30.77
N GLY A 667 -10.13 -24.15 -31.31
CA GLY A 667 -8.95 -24.51 -30.52
C GLY A 667 -8.07 -23.30 -30.19
N PHE A 668 -7.56 -23.24 -28.96
CA PHE A 668 -6.66 -22.20 -28.48
C PHE A 668 -5.43 -22.81 -27.78
N THR A 669 -4.37 -22.01 -27.64
CA THR A 669 -3.13 -22.40 -26.97
C THR A 669 -2.79 -21.37 -25.90
N LEU A 670 -2.52 -21.85 -24.69
CA LEU A 670 -1.96 -21.09 -23.58
C LEU A 670 -0.49 -21.45 -23.42
N ASN A 671 0.34 -20.45 -23.24
CA ASN A 671 1.79 -20.59 -23.03
C ASN A 671 2.21 -19.77 -21.80
N LYS A 672 3.51 -19.68 -21.54
CA LYS A 672 4.09 -18.90 -20.45
C LYS A 672 3.65 -17.42 -20.36
N ASP A 673 3.18 -16.81 -21.47
CA ASP A 673 2.71 -15.42 -21.46
C ASP A 673 1.24 -15.32 -20.98
N THR A 674 0.57 -16.47 -20.80
CA THR A 674 -0.85 -16.60 -20.39
C THR A 674 -1.06 -17.45 -19.14
N LEU A 675 -0.04 -18.22 -18.74
CA LEU A 675 -0.10 -19.11 -17.59
C LEU A 675 0.60 -18.43 -16.42
N GLU A 676 0.02 -18.53 -15.24
CA GLU A 676 0.66 -18.06 -14.02
C GLU A 676 1.59 -19.15 -13.49
N GLU A 677 2.83 -18.78 -13.22
CA GLU A 677 3.89 -19.72 -12.86
C GLU A 677 4.41 -19.40 -11.47
N TYR A 678 4.45 -20.43 -10.62
CA TYR A 678 4.78 -20.30 -9.22
C TYR A 678 5.89 -21.25 -8.81
N VAL A 679 6.88 -20.74 -8.08
CA VAL A 679 7.99 -21.54 -7.56
C VAL A 679 7.98 -21.44 -6.03
N GLU A 680 8.08 -22.57 -5.34
CA GLU A 680 8.19 -22.65 -3.89
C GLU A 680 9.31 -23.61 -3.48
N PRO A 681 10.09 -23.31 -2.44
CA PRO A 681 11.08 -24.25 -1.96
C PRO A 681 10.39 -25.34 -1.13
N THR A 682 10.77 -26.61 -1.36
CA THR A 682 10.27 -27.71 -0.51
C THR A 682 10.81 -27.64 0.93
N ASN A 683 11.91 -26.90 1.12
CA ASN A 683 12.49 -26.58 2.42
C ASN A 683 12.39 -25.07 2.67
N ALA A 684 11.68 -24.67 3.74
CA ALA A 684 11.38 -23.28 4.06
C ALA A 684 12.63 -22.38 4.30
N THR A 685 13.83 -22.94 4.39
CA THR A 685 15.08 -22.18 4.56
C THR A 685 15.88 -21.99 3.27
N SER A 686 15.44 -22.53 2.13
CA SER A 686 16.17 -22.39 0.86
C SER A 686 15.98 -20.99 0.27
N TYR A 687 17.08 -20.35 -0.15
CA TYR A 687 17.02 -19.05 -0.81
C TYR A 687 16.54 -19.18 -2.25
N MET A 688 15.69 -18.25 -2.67
CA MET A 688 15.26 -18.09 -4.05
C MET A 688 14.95 -16.64 -4.38
N GLU A 689 15.23 -16.23 -5.61
CA GLU A 689 15.00 -14.88 -6.10
C GLU A 689 14.72 -14.89 -7.61
N LEU A 690 13.61 -14.28 -8.03
CA LEU A 690 13.28 -14.10 -9.43
C LEU A 690 14.14 -12.97 -10.02
N THR A 691 14.89 -13.26 -11.07
CA THR A 691 15.80 -12.29 -11.70
C THR A 691 15.24 -11.67 -12.97
N SER A 692 14.37 -12.40 -13.68
CA SER A 692 13.73 -11.91 -14.89
C SER A 692 12.40 -12.63 -15.10
N GLU A 693 11.31 -11.88 -15.00
CA GLU A 693 9.95 -12.35 -15.24
C GLU A 693 9.77 -12.77 -16.71
N SER A 694 10.29 -11.97 -17.66
CA SER A 694 10.16 -12.23 -19.10
C SER A 694 10.78 -13.54 -19.56
N SER A 695 11.86 -13.99 -18.92
CA SER A 695 12.55 -15.26 -19.23
C SER A 695 12.27 -16.37 -18.21
N ASN A 696 11.54 -16.07 -17.14
CA ASN A 696 11.32 -16.91 -15.96
C ASN A 696 12.63 -17.52 -15.41
N GLU A 697 13.59 -16.64 -15.09
CA GLU A 697 14.92 -17.00 -14.60
C GLU A 697 15.09 -16.69 -13.11
N TRP A 698 15.57 -17.69 -12.35
CA TRP A 698 15.67 -17.64 -10.90
C TRP A 698 17.07 -17.91 -10.40
N TYR A 699 17.50 -17.15 -9.38
CA TYR A 699 18.53 -17.63 -8.46
C TYR A 699 17.89 -18.61 -7.49
N LEU A 700 18.43 -19.81 -7.41
CA LEU A 700 17.96 -20.88 -6.52
C LEU A 700 19.14 -21.52 -5.82
N ASP A 701 18.99 -21.80 -4.52
CA ASP A 701 19.87 -22.71 -3.80
C ASP A 701 19.76 -24.14 -4.34
N LYS A 702 20.75 -24.97 -4.05
CA LYS A 702 20.67 -26.40 -4.35
C LYS A 702 19.51 -27.03 -3.56
N GLY A 703 18.58 -27.69 -4.25
CA GLY A 703 17.45 -28.34 -3.61
C GLY A 703 16.30 -28.65 -4.55
N ASP A 704 15.19 -29.04 -3.94
CA ASP A 704 13.94 -29.37 -4.61
C ASP A 704 12.93 -28.23 -4.44
N TYR A 705 12.24 -27.88 -5.52
CA TYR A 705 11.28 -26.79 -5.58
C TYR A 705 9.98 -27.30 -6.19
N ASN A 706 8.85 -26.96 -5.56
CA ASN A 706 7.54 -27.13 -6.19
C ASN A 706 7.38 -26.05 -7.26
N TYR A 707 7.03 -26.46 -8.47
CA TYR A 707 6.75 -25.58 -9.58
C TYR A 707 5.31 -25.80 -10.03
N THR A 708 4.43 -24.83 -9.75
CA THR A 708 3.01 -24.91 -10.07
C THR A 708 2.71 -23.97 -11.21
N VAL A 709 2.05 -24.49 -12.26
CA VAL A 709 1.53 -23.69 -13.36
C VAL A 709 0.02 -23.67 -13.28
N GLN A 710 -0.56 -22.48 -13.24
CA GLN A 710 -1.98 -22.24 -13.07
C GLN A 710 -2.59 -21.73 -14.37
N ILE A 711 -3.66 -22.40 -14.78
CA ILE A 711 -4.49 -21.98 -15.90
C ILE A 711 -5.43 -20.85 -15.41
N PRO A 712 -5.63 -19.79 -16.21
CA PRO A 712 -6.61 -18.74 -15.91
C PRO A 712 -7.98 -19.33 -15.60
N SER A 713 -8.57 -18.88 -14.49
CA SER A 713 -9.74 -19.53 -13.89
C SER A 713 -10.96 -19.53 -14.82
N GLU A 714 -11.05 -18.51 -15.66
CA GLU A 714 -12.11 -18.23 -16.62
C GLU A 714 -12.17 -19.29 -17.72
N LEU A 715 -11.06 -20.01 -17.95
CA LEU A 715 -10.93 -21.02 -18.99
C LEU A 715 -11.17 -22.44 -18.48
N ILE A 716 -11.17 -22.66 -17.16
CA ILE A 716 -11.24 -24.01 -16.57
C ILE A 716 -12.61 -24.65 -16.81
N GLU A 717 -13.69 -23.92 -16.54
CA GLU A 717 -15.06 -24.46 -16.61
C GLU A 717 -15.56 -24.66 -18.04
N ASN A 718 -15.11 -23.81 -18.97
CA ASN A 718 -15.61 -23.75 -20.34
C ASN A 718 -14.65 -24.30 -21.39
N SER A 719 -13.64 -25.08 -20.99
CA SER A 719 -12.66 -25.64 -21.94
C SER A 719 -12.41 -27.12 -21.74
N SER A 720 -12.08 -27.78 -22.84
CA SER A 720 -11.54 -29.14 -22.84
C SER A 720 -10.08 -29.14 -23.27
N TRP A 721 -9.20 -29.69 -22.43
CA TRP A 721 -7.77 -29.75 -22.70
C TRP A 721 -7.45 -30.90 -23.65
N THR A 722 -6.62 -30.63 -24.65
CA THR A 722 -6.29 -31.55 -25.75
C THR A 722 -4.81 -31.91 -25.82
N GLU A 723 -3.93 -31.04 -25.34
CA GLU A 723 -2.48 -31.28 -25.33
C GLU A 723 -1.83 -30.50 -24.20
N LEU A 724 -0.89 -31.12 -23.48
CA LEU A 724 0.00 -30.47 -22.50
C LEU A 724 1.43 -30.72 -22.92
N SER A 725 2.24 -29.69 -23.08
CA SER A 725 3.66 -29.78 -23.40
C SER A 725 4.48 -29.11 -22.31
N VAL A 726 5.53 -29.80 -21.88
CA VAL A 726 6.53 -29.29 -20.92
C VAL A 726 7.88 -29.29 -21.60
N SER A 727 8.62 -28.19 -21.49
CA SER A 727 9.94 -28.01 -22.10
C SER A 727 10.96 -27.49 -21.09
N ASN A 728 11.97 -28.30 -20.78
CA ASN A 728 13.08 -27.95 -19.91
C ASN A 728 14.30 -27.48 -20.72
N LYS A 729 14.41 -26.17 -20.91
CA LYS A 729 15.56 -25.54 -21.60
C LYS A 729 16.85 -25.57 -20.78
N ALA A 730 16.77 -25.87 -19.48
CA ALA A 730 17.89 -25.97 -18.56
C ALA A 730 18.17 -27.44 -18.16
N SER A 731 17.85 -28.41 -19.03
CA SER A 731 17.94 -29.86 -18.72
C SER A 731 19.34 -30.36 -18.37
N ASN A 732 20.38 -29.56 -18.59
CA ASN A 732 21.75 -29.83 -18.17
C ASN A 732 22.01 -29.51 -16.69
N ARG A 733 21.15 -28.73 -16.05
CA ARG A 733 21.28 -28.29 -14.65
C ARG A 733 20.07 -28.67 -13.80
N LEU A 734 18.91 -28.81 -14.43
CA LEU A 734 17.62 -28.92 -13.78
C LEU A 734 16.94 -30.21 -14.20
N GLU A 735 16.55 -31.04 -13.23
CA GLU A 735 15.71 -32.22 -13.45
C GLU A 735 14.26 -31.87 -13.11
N ILE A 736 13.30 -32.46 -13.83
CA ILE A 736 11.88 -32.21 -13.62
C ILE A 736 11.06 -33.49 -13.49
N ALA A 737 10.03 -33.42 -12.65
CA ALA A 737 8.98 -34.43 -12.55
C ALA A 737 7.60 -33.78 -12.52
N ILE A 738 6.58 -34.43 -13.08
CA ILE A 738 5.19 -33.94 -13.10
C ILE A 738 4.33 -34.73 -12.13
N TRP A 739 3.43 -34.06 -11.42
CA TRP A 739 2.53 -34.69 -10.46
C TRP A 739 1.38 -35.42 -11.16
N ASN A 740 1.23 -36.72 -10.88
CA ASN A 740 0.06 -37.49 -11.29
C ASN A 740 -0.97 -37.50 -10.17
N ILE A 741 -2.12 -36.85 -10.40
CA ILE A 741 -3.21 -36.66 -9.46
C ILE A 741 -3.89 -37.99 -9.10
N LYS A 742 -3.94 -38.96 -10.04
CA LYS A 742 -4.60 -40.25 -9.81
C LYS A 742 -3.75 -41.20 -8.96
N THR A 743 -2.43 -41.14 -9.12
CA THR A 743 -1.50 -42.00 -8.37
C THR A 743 -0.93 -41.33 -7.11
N SER A 744 -1.10 -40.01 -6.99
CA SER A 744 -0.51 -39.18 -5.94
C SER A 744 1.03 -39.33 -5.88
N GLN A 745 1.68 -39.36 -7.05
CA GLN A 745 3.14 -39.46 -7.17
C GLN A 745 3.68 -38.58 -8.29
N PHE A 746 4.94 -38.16 -8.14
CA PHE A 746 5.69 -37.48 -9.20
C PHE A 746 6.27 -38.47 -10.22
N GLU A 747 6.11 -38.17 -11.50
CA GLU A 747 6.65 -38.92 -12.63
C GLU A 747 7.78 -38.14 -13.29
N ASP A 748 9.00 -38.67 -13.30
CA ASP A 748 10.16 -37.99 -13.87
C ASP A 748 10.03 -37.78 -15.40
N ILE A 749 10.39 -36.59 -15.86
CA ILE A 749 10.50 -36.23 -17.27
C ILE A 749 11.98 -36.21 -17.64
N GLN A 750 12.45 -37.30 -18.26
CA GLN A 750 13.85 -37.48 -18.66
C GLN A 750 14.22 -36.74 -19.96
N GLU A 751 13.22 -36.38 -20.76
CA GLU A 751 13.39 -35.72 -22.05
C GLU A 751 13.44 -34.20 -21.85
N ALA A 752 14.22 -33.49 -22.69
CA ALA A 752 14.25 -32.03 -22.66
C ALA A 752 12.89 -31.39 -23.01
N SER A 753 12.03 -32.10 -23.72
CA SER A 753 10.64 -31.72 -23.94
C SER A 753 9.76 -32.96 -24.04
N LYS A 754 8.57 -32.91 -23.42
CA LYS A 754 7.59 -34.00 -23.41
C LYS A 754 6.19 -33.43 -23.63
N THR A 755 5.40 -34.11 -24.47
CA THR A 755 4.02 -33.75 -24.79
C THR A 755 3.07 -34.89 -24.41
N PHE A 756 2.01 -34.56 -23.68
CA PHE A 756 0.92 -35.43 -23.28
C PHE A 756 -0.33 -35.09 -24.12
N LYS A 757 -0.94 -36.11 -24.74
CA LYS A 757 -2.17 -35.95 -25.54
C LYS A 757 -3.34 -36.78 -25.02
N ASP A 758 -3.03 -37.81 -24.22
CA ASP A 758 -4.00 -38.73 -23.65
C ASP A 758 -3.99 -38.60 -22.12
N ASN A 759 -5.16 -38.77 -21.48
CA ASN A 759 -5.33 -38.73 -20.02
C ASN A 759 -4.81 -37.46 -19.34
N LEU A 760 -5.07 -36.29 -19.93
CA LEU A 760 -4.67 -35.00 -19.36
C LEU A 760 -5.27 -34.72 -17.97
N ASP A 761 -6.40 -35.36 -17.66
CA ASP A 761 -7.07 -35.34 -16.35
C ASP A 761 -6.22 -35.95 -15.22
N GLN A 762 -5.08 -36.58 -15.54
CA GLN A 762 -4.10 -37.05 -14.56
C GLN A 762 -3.10 -35.98 -14.14
N TYR A 763 -2.91 -34.93 -14.96
CA TYR A 763 -1.85 -33.94 -14.77
C TYR A 763 -2.38 -32.51 -14.62
N VAL A 764 -3.60 -32.23 -15.12
CA VAL A 764 -4.30 -30.96 -14.95
C VAL A 764 -5.40 -31.16 -13.92
N SER A 765 -5.34 -30.40 -12.81
CA SER A 765 -6.34 -30.51 -11.74
C SER A 765 -7.69 -29.90 -12.13
N THR A 766 -8.73 -30.19 -11.33
CA THR A 766 -10.06 -29.58 -11.47
C THR A 766 -10.04 -28.06 -11.29
N GLU A 767 -9.04 -27.55 -10.57
CA GLU A 767 -8.75 -26.14 -10.35
C GLU A 767 -7.73 -25.60 -11.37
N GLY A 768 -7.42 -26.34 -12.44
CA GLY A 768 -6.53 -25.88 -13.51
C GLY A 768 -5.05 -25.86 -13.14
N GLN A 769 -4.63 -26.59 -12.10
CA GLN A 769 -3.23 -26.65 -11.67
C GLN A 769 -2.46 -27.77 -12.35
N ILE A 770 -1.24 -27.45 -12.80
CA ILE A 770 -0.23 -28.39 -13.26
C ILE A 770 0.94 -28.31 -12.28
N LYS A 771 1.11 -29.36 -11.47
CA LYS A 771 2.16 -29.40 -10.44
C LYS A 771 3.39 -30.15 -10.95
N MET A 772 4.55 -29.56 -10.76
CA MET A 772 5.85 -30.15 -11.08
C MET A 772 6.80 -30.04 -9.88
N LEU A 773 7.79 -30.92 -9.86
CA LEU A 773 8.92 -30.86 -8.96
C LEU A 773 10.17 -30.56 -9.79
N VAL A 774 10.86 -29.49 -9.42
CA VAL A 774 12.09 -29.02 -10.04
C VAL A 774 13.25 -29.32 -9.09
N ARG A 775 14.26 -30.07 -9.56
CA ARG A 775 15.41 -30.45 -8.75
C ARG A 775 16.67 -29.80 -9.32
N LEU A 776 17.28 -28.93 -8.53
CA LEU A 776 18.53 -28.27 -8.89
C LEU A 776 19.70 -28.99 -8.21
N ASN A 777 20.56 -29.60 -9.02
CA ASN A 777 21.64 -30.47 -8.54
C ASN A 777 22.96 -29.73 -8.27
N ASP A 778 23.11 -28.51 -8.81
CA ASP A 778 24.29 -27.66 -8.67
C ASP A 778 23.94 -26.26 -8.14
N TYR A 779 24.92 -25.60 -7.51
CA TYR A 779 24.82 -24.17 -7.18
C TYR A 779 26.01 -23.46 -7.82
N LEU A 780 25.78 -22.87 -9.00
CA LEU A 780 26.81 -22.16 -9.77
C LEU A 780 26.76 -20.64 -9.58
N GLY A 781 25.86 -20.13 -8.72
CA GLY A 781 25.68 -18.68 -8.55
C GLY A 781 25.26 -17.97 -9.84
N THR A 782 24.53 -18.66 -10.72
CA THR A 782 23.94 -18.10 -11.95
C THR A 782 22.46 -18.47 -12.04
N PRO A 783 21.60 -17.57 -12.56
CA PRO A 783 20.18 -17.85 -12.68
C PRO A 783 19.91 -19.08 -13.54
N VAL A 784 18.82 -19.79 -13.23
CA VAL A 784 18.34 -20.97 -13.96
C VAL A 784 16.94 -20.68 -14.46
N ARG A 785 16.72 -20.98 -15.74
CA ARG A 785 15.41 -20.83 -16.37
C ARG A 785 14.49 -21.99 -15.99
N MET A 786 13.29 -21.67 -15.53
CA MET A 786 12.25 -22.67 -15.22
C MET A 786 11.71 -23.35 -16.49
N PRO A 787 11.09 -24.53 -16.37
CA PRO A 787 10.46 -25.21 -17.51
C PRO A 787 9.32 -24.37 -18.12
N ASP A 788 9.29 -24.29 -19.45
CA ASP A 788 8.16 -23.68 -20.16
C ASP A 788 7.00 -24.71 -20.23
N VAL A 789 5.77 -24.27 -19.95
CA VAL A 789 4.55 -25.06 -20.11
C VAL A 789 3.68 -24.47 -21.21
N GLU A 790 3.11 -25.34 -22.06
CA GLU A 790 2.12 -25.00 -23.07
C GLU A 790 0.93 -25.95 -22.95
N ILE A 791 -0.29 -25.43 -22.92
CA ILE A 791 -1.51 -26.24 -22.92
C ILE A 791 -2.46 -25.80 -24.04
N LYS A 792 -3.01 -26.77 -24.77
CA LYS A 792 -3.99 -26.53 -25.84
C LYS A 792 -5.37 -26.95 -25.38
N GLY A 793 -6.35 -26.09 -25.61
CA GLY A 793 -7.74 -26.33 -25.26
C GLY A 793 -8.67 -26.13 -26.45
N VAL A 794 -9.90 -26.61 -26.32
CA VAL A 794 -11.04 -26.27 -27.17
C VAL A 794 -12.13 -25.74 -26.25
N ALA A 795 -12.59 -24.51 -26.52
CA ALA A 795 -13.69 -23.91 -25.77
C ALA A 795 -15.02 -24.62 -26.08
N GLN A 796 -15.87 -24.79 -25.07
CA GLN A 796 -17.13 -25.53 -25.13
C GLN A 796 -18.35 -24.65 -25.37
#